data_AF-A0AA38GCR3-F1
#
_entry.id   AF-A0AA38GCR3-F1
#
_cell.length_a   1.000
_cell.length_b   1.000
_cell.length_c   1.000
_cell.angle_alpha   90.00
_cell.angle_beta   90.00
_cell.angle_gamma   90.00
#
_symmetry.space_group_name_H-M   'P 1'
#
loop_
_entity.id
_entity.type
_entity.pdbx_description
1 polymer ?
#
loop_
_entity_poly.entity_id
_entity_poly.type
_entity_poly.pdbx_seq_one_letter_code
_entity_poly.pdbx_strand_id
1 'polypeptide(L)'
;MGSVDFTYSIHNSFPGKSQIYVGLEKSIVDLKELLFETKVSVVGVHCMGGGGKTTLALALCNDPHIKDYFGNNVLFITVSESPNLMEILEMIWDKIDGTGRKSSEFQNVEDAHIQLQQLLILRQSNPTLVILDDVWSRENLEKLLFEGPGYKTLITTRDSSTIPKTPSTRLYQLPLLGREDALSLFCFWAFGQISIPNNADANLVKEVQEECDGLPLALKVIGSSLHGESHVIWKKAKSTICRGESISDYHKEGLLRLLETSIDFLDDVTRECFLDLGLFPEDRKICADALLDMWVYVRRIEWHDAFVILSKLASRNLLNVTTNLGSQVAISYGNASELYVSLHDVMRDLALYLGGQDNVLHTKRLLIPKNENSLSEKGELLNNKAFDAQILTIHTGPMEENQWYEMNFSETEALLLFTSSDYFLPPFLKTMKKLKFLMVCNHGPKRATVKGLDALSSLTQLKSVRLERLSAHPIQNHCKALENLEKLSLSLCEGFEHTFTFNNINLKDFNLNHCSNLEAFPLGFCSMPSAKIWSISNCHLVQQLPDDIGNLSSLRMLRLSALPSLKALPPSIGKLGWLEYLDISLCEGLRELPEEIGQLKKLSEFDMRECSNLRRLPRTICELSSLKHVVRDEKLGNQVVPSQELFYPGAQS
;
A
#
# COMPACT_ATOMS: atom_id res chain seq x y z
N MET A 1 21.83 0.07 20.16
CA MET A 1 21.27 1.29 20.79
C MET A 1 21.05 2.30 19.69
N GLY A 2 19.82 2.80 19.56
CA GLY A 2 19.27 3.48 18.39
C GLY A 2 18.14 2.66 17.77
N SER A 3 17.04 2.49 18.49
CA SER A 3 15.78 1.96 17.95
C SER A 3 15.18 3.03 17.02
N VAL A 4 15.03 2.69 15.74
CA VAL A 4 14.31 3.53 14.79
C VAL A 4 12.84 3.54 15.22
N ASP A 5 12.38 4.69 15.72
CA ASP A 5 10.97 4.94 16.01
C ASP A 5 10.16 4.80 14.71
N PHE A 6 9.41 3.71 14.58
CA PHE A 6 8.34 3.58 13.59
C PHE A 6 7.10 4.35 14.05
N THR A 7 7.24 5.67 14.24
CA THR A 7 6.06 6.53 14.32
C THR A 7 5.53 6.70 12.89
N TYR A 8 4.37 6.09 12.62
CA TYR A 8 3.58 6.33 11.43
C TYR A 8 3.38 7.84 11.22
N SER A 9 4.18 8.45 10.35
CA SER A 9 3.91 9.77 9.81
C SER A 9 2.64 9.70 8.98
N ILE A 10 1.56 10.32 9.45
CA ILE A 10 0.24 10.37 8.81
C ILE A 10 0.20 11.41 7.65
N HIS A 11 1.31 12.07 7.35
CA HIS A 11 1.37 12.99 6.21
C HIS A 11 2.13 12.36 5.05
N ASN A 12 1.40 12.11 3.95
CA ASN A 12 1.76 12.37 2.55
C ASN A 12 0.81 11.64 1.59
N SER A 13 -0.38 12.21 1.42
CA SER A 13 -1.18 12.04 0.19
C SER A 13 -0.53 12.84 -0.95
N PHE A 14 -0.86 12.52 -2.20
CA PHE A 14 -0.47 13.28 -3.39
C PHE A 14 -0.61 14.81 -3.16
N PRO A 15 0.33 15.65 -3.64
CA PRO A 15 0.28 17.08 -3.37
C PRO A 15 -1.02 17.68 -3.93
N GLY A 16 -1.79 18.35 -3.06
CA GLY A 16 -2.87 19.24 -3.48
C GLY A 16 -4.18 19.19 -2.71
N LYS A 17 -4.42 18.21 -1.82
CA LYS A 17 -5.65 18.21 -1.00
C LYS A 17 -5.36 17.81 0.45
N SER A 18 -5.38 18.80 1.35
CA SER A 18 -5.38 18.59 2.80
C SER A 18 -6.64 17.83 3.22
N GLN A 19 -6.50 16.89 4.16
CA GLN A 19 -7.63 16.21 4.77
C GLN A 19 -8.46 17.23 5.57
N ILE A 20 -9.65 17.57 5.07
CA ILE A 20 -10.59 18.44 5.77
C ILE A 20 -11.47 17.57 6.66
N TYR A 21 -11.50 17.91 7.96
CA TYR A 21 -12.47 17.41 8.91
C TYR A 21 -13.66 18.38 8.92
N VAL A 22 -14.86 17.90 8.58
CA VAL A 22 -16.10 18.70 8.59
C VAL A 22 -17.11 17.96 9.45
N GLY A 23 -17.79 18.66 10.36
CA GLY A 23 -18.90 18.12 11.15
C GLY A 23 -18.51 17.07 12.20
N LEU A 24 -17.23 17.00 12.59
CA LEU A 24 -16.74 16.03 13.57
C LEU A 24 -16.60 16.61 14.98
N GLU A 25 -16.72 17.93 15.15
CA GLU A 25 -16.43 18.65 16.38
C GLU A 25 -17.27 18.13 17.55
N LYS A 26 -18.57 17.99 17.34
CA LYS A 26 -19.49 17.45 18.34
C LYS A 26 -19.14 16.00 18.70
N SER A 27 -18.93 15.15 17.69
CA SER A 27 -18.58 13.74 17.91
C SER A 27 -17.26 13.57 18.67
N ILE A 28 -16.28 14.45 18.43
CA ILE A 28 -15.01 14.46 19.17
C ILE A 28 -15.26 14.83 20.64
N VAL A 29 -16.10 15.82 20.91
CA VAL A 29 -16.48 16.20 22.29
C VAL A 29 -17.17 15.03 22.99
N ASP A 30 -18.20 14.44 22.36
CA ASP A 30 -18.96 13.33 22.92
C ASP A 30 -18.05 12.11 23.21
N LEU A 31 -17.14 11.76 22.29
CA LEU A 31 -16.19 10.67 22.51
C LEU A 31 -15.18 10.96 23.63
N LYS A 32 -14.73 12.20 23.77
CA LYS A 32 -13.85 12.59 24.89
C LYS A 32 -14.57 12.40 26.22
N GLU A 33 -15.82 12.85 26.33
CA GLU A 33 -16.61 12.67 27.55
C GLU A 33 -16.71 11.18 27.93
N LEU A 34 -17.04 10.32 26.97
CA LEU A 34 -17.11 8.86 27.19
C LEU A 34 -15.76 8.25 27.58
N LEU A 35 -14.66 8.64 26.92
CA LEU A 35 -13.32 8.11 27.21
C LEU A 35 -12.81 8.53 28.59
N PHE A 36 -13.14 9.74 29.05
CA PHE A 36 -12.72 10.25 30.35
C PHE A 36 -13.61 9.78 31.52
N GLU A 37 -14.72 9.07 31.25
CA GLU A 37 -15.50 8.42 32.31
C GLU A 37 -14.66 7.38 33.07
N THR A 38 -14.63 7.48 34.41
CA THR A 38 -13.77 6.63 35.26
C THR A 38 -14.14 5.14 35.21
N LYS A 39 -15.41 4.81 34.99
CA LYS A 39 -15.92 3.43 34.94
C LYS A 39 -15.84 2.79 33.55
N VAL A 40 -15.47 3.56 32.53
CA VAL A 40 -15.44 3.10 31.14
C VAL A 40 -14.03 2.61 30.82
N SER A 41 -13.88 1.39 30.30
CA SER A 41 -12.62 0.91 29.74
C SER A 41 -12.67 0.83 28.22
N VAL A 42 -13.87 0.63 27.66
CA VAL A 42 -14.09 0.43 26.22
C VAL A 42 -15.14 1.39 25.68
N VAL A 43 -14.81 2.10 24.60
CA VAL A 43 -15.76 2.90 23.83
C VAL A 43 -15.83 2.32 22.43
N GLY A 44 -17.00 1.83 22.04
CA GLY A 44 -17.27 1.27 20.73
C GLY A 44 -18.03 2.23 19.83
N VAL A 45 -17.41 2.66 18.74
CA VAL A 45 -17.97 3.52 17.71
C VAL A 45 -18.52 2.66 16.57
N HIS A 46 -19.80 2.78 16.28
CA HIS A 46 -20.41 2.08 15.15
C HIS A 46 -21.12 3.03 14.19
N CYS A 47 -21.04 2.69 12.90
CA CYS A 47 -21.64 3.40 11.78
C CYS A 47 -21.51 2.56 10.51
N MET A 48 -22.35 2.79 9.50
CA MET A 48 -22.23 2.11 8.20
C MET A 48 -20.86 2.34 7.52
N GLY A 49 -20.56 1.53 6.50
CA GLY A 49 -19.36 1.71 5.67
C GLY A 49 -19.33 3.11 5.04
N GLY A 50 -18.17 3.77 5.04
CA GLY A 50 -18.04 5.13 4.51
C GLY A 50 -18.57 6.27 5.41
N GLY A 51 -19.10 5.94 6.61
CA GLY A 51 -19.62 6.91 7.58
C GLY A 51 -18.58 7.77 8.31
N GLY A 52 -17.29 7.58 8.06
CA GLY A 52 -16.23 8.42 8.65
C GLY A 52 -15.66 7.96 10.00
N LYS A 53 -15.91 6.71 10.43
CA LYS A 53 -15.41 6.15 11.70
C LYS A 53 -13.89 6.28 11.87
N THR A 54 -13.12 5.76 10.90
CA THR A 54 -11.65 5.88 10.87
C THR A 54 -11.20 7.33 10.87
N THR A 55 -11.93 8.21 10.17
CA THR A 55 -11.62 9.66 10.13
C THR A 55 -11.85 10.31 11.50
N LEU A 56 -12.91 9.94 12.21
CA LEU A 56 -13.18 10.39 13.57
C LEU A 56 -12.11 9.89 14.57
N ALA A 57 -11.73 8.61 14.48
CA ALA A 57 -10.68 8.04 15.32
C ALA A 57 -9.32 8.74 15.10
N LEU A 58 -8.94 8.99 13.84
CA LEU A 58 -7.73 9.75 13.51
C LEU A 58 -7.79 11.22 13.97
N ALA A 59 -8.95 11.87 13.84
CA ALA A 59 -9.15 13.23 14.33
C ALA A 59 -9.00 13.29 15.86
N LEU A 60 -9.54 12.30 16.56
CA LEU A 60 -9.43 12.16 18.01
C LEU A 60 -7.97 11.94 18.45
N CYS A 61 -7.18 11.12 17.75
CA CYS A 61 -5.73 10.98 18.01
C CYS A 61 -4.99 12.32 17.94
N ASN A 62 -5.47 13.22 17.08
CA ASN A 62 -4.85 14.51 16.85
C ASN A 62 -5.36 15.62 17.78
N ASP A 63 -6.40 15.35 18.58
CA ASP A 63 -7.00 16.32 19.50
C ASP A 63 -6.01 16.70 20.63
N PRO A 64 -5.87 18.00 20.95
CA PRO A 64 -4.95 18.46 21.99
C PRO A 64 -5.18 17.83 23.36
N HIS A 65 -6.43 17.65 23.78
CA HIS A 65 -6.73 17.09 25.11
C HIS A 65 -6.39 15.60 25.20
N ILE A 66 -6.56 14.86 24.09
CA ILE A 66 -6.15 13.46 24.00
C ILE A 66 -4.63 13.35 24.06
N LYS A 67 -3.92 14.21 23.30
CA LYS A 67 -2.46 14.30 23.34
C LYS A 67 -1.93 14.71 24.71
N ASP A 68 -2.59 15.63 25.41
CA ASP A 68 -2.18 16.08 26.74
C ASP A 68 -2.34 14.98 27.80
N TYR A 69 -3.42 14.18 27.73
CA TYR A 69 -3.70 13.15 28.73
C TYR A 69 -2.96 11.83 28.49
N PHE A 70 -2.96 11.34 27.24
CA PHE A 70 -2.31 10.07 26.89
C PHE A 70 -0.85 10.25 26.44
N GLY A 71 -0.43 11.48 26.10
CA GLY A 71 0.91 11.75 25.60
C GLY A 71 1.22 10.95 24.35
N ASN A 72 2.41 10.36 24.31
CA ASN A 72 2.85 9.48 23.23
C ASN A 72 2.26 8.05 23.33
N ASN A 73 1.38 7.75 24.29
CA ASN A 73 0.83 6.42 24.54
C ASN A 73 -0.50 6.15 23.79
N VAL A 74 -0.69 6.78 22.64
CA VAL A 74 -1.77 6.44 21.71
C VAL A 74 -1.24 5.43 20.69
N LEU A 75 -1.97 4.34 20.49
CA LEU A 75 -1.66 3.30 19.53
C LEU A 75 -2.85 3.07 18.61
N PHE A 76 -2.66 3.28 17.30
CA PHE A 76 -3.68 3.06 16.29
C PHE A 76 -3.38 1.79 15.50
N ILE A 77 -4.31 0.85 15.50
CA ILE A 77 -4.17 -0.46 14.86
C ILE A 77 -5.41 -0.71 14.01
N THR A 78 -5.22 -1.00 12.72
CA THR A 78 -6.29 -1.47 11.83
C THR A 78 -6.42 -2.99 11.94
N VAL A 79 -7.63 -3.48 12.21
CA VAL A 79 -7.94 -4.89 12.45
C VAL A 79 -8.69 -5.47 11.26
N SER A 80 -7.99 -6.15 10.36
CA SER A 80 -8.64 -6.81 9.20
C SER A 80 -9.60 -7.94 9.61
N GLU A 81 -10.45 -8.39 8.69
CA GLU A 81 -11.39 -9.52 8.88
C GLU A 81 -10.72 -10.82 9.42
N SER A 82 -9.49 -11.10 8.97
CA SER A 82 -8.67 -12.23 9.45
C SER A 82 -7.39 -11.73 10.15
N PRO A 83 -7.50 -11.16 11.36
CA PRO A 83 -6.40 -10.45 12.00
C PRO A 83 -5.35 -11.42 12.51
N ASN A 84 -4.09 -11.00 12.44
CA ASN A 84 -3.01 -11.68 13.13
C ASN A 84 -2.94 -11.20 14.59
N LEU A 85 -3.67 -11.89 15.46
CA LEU A 85 -3.80 -11.50 16.87
C LEU A 85 -2.46 -11.40 17.60
N MET A 86 -1.51 -12.31 17.32
CA MET A 86 -0.19 -12.29 17.96
C MET A 86 0.57 -10.99 17.67
N GLU A 87 0.60 -10.55 16.42
CA GLU A 87 1.29 -9.30 16.03
C GLU A 87 0.62 -8.07 16.66
N ILE A 88 -0.71 -8.05 16.70
CA ILE A 88 -1.45 -6.99 17.39
C ILE A 88 -1.09 -6.95 18.88
N LEU A 89 -1.02 -8.10 19.53
CA LEU A 89 -0.66 -8.21 20.96
C LEU A 89 0.79 -7.80 21.22
N GLU A 90 1.72 -8.17 20.34
CA GLU A 90 3.12 -7.73 20.39
C GLU A 90 3.24 -6.20 20.23
N MET A 91 2.49 -5.59 19.30
CA MET A 91 2.45 -4.13 19.15
C MET A 91 1.89 -3.43 20.39
N ILE A 92 0.84 -3.99 21.00
CA ILE A 92 0.27 -3.46 22.25
C ILE A 92 1.29 -3.60 23.39
N TRP A 93 1.99 -4.74 23.49
CA TRP A 93 3.02 -4.98 24.49
C TRP A 93 4.14 -3.96 24.39
N ASP A 94 4.73 -3.80 23.21
CA ASP A 94 5.86 -2.88 23.00
C ASP A 94 5.49 -1.44 23.39
N LYS A 95 4.23 -1.05 23.13
CA LYS A 95 3.71 0.25 23.53
C LYS A 95 3.52 0.39 25.04
N ILE A 96 3.08 -0.67 25.72
CA ILE A 96 2.82 -0.62 27.16
C ILE A 96 4.13 -0.73 27.95
N ASP A 97 5.00 -1.67 27.62
CA ASP A 97 6.24 -1.95 28.35
C ASP A 97 7.23 -0.77 28.27
N GLY A 98 7.45 -0.23 27.07
CA GLY A 98 8.33 0.94 26.86
C GLY A 98 9.81 0.73 27.23
N THR A 99 10.21 -0.47 27.69
CA THR A 99 11.59 -0.79 28.05
C THR A 99 12.39 -1.42 26.91
N GLY A 100 11.75 -1.74 25.79
CA GLY A 100 12.37 -2.37 24.62
C GLY A 100 12.80 -3.81 24.86
N ARG A 101 12.29 -4.47 25.91
CA ARG A 101 12.43 -5.92 26.08
C ARG A 101 11.58 -6.59 24.99
N LYS A 102 12.22 -7.39 24.13
CA LYS A 102 11.54 -8.06 23.03
C LYS A 102 10.36 -8.90 23.53
N SER A 103 9.22 -8.78 22.85
CA SER A 103 8.02 -9.62 22.96
C SER A 103 8.22 -11.12 22.63
N SER A 104 9.46 -11.56 22.38
CA SER A 104 9.82 -12.89 21.88
C SER A 104 9.57 -14.06 22.85
N GLU A 105 8.83 -13.84 23.93
CA GLU A 105 8.48 -14.85 24.93
C GLU A 105 7.03 -15.36 24.85
N PHE A 106 6.14 -14.69 24.09
CA PHE A 106 4.76 -15.17 23.97
C PHE A 106 4.68 -16.52 23.25
N GLN A 107 4.07 -17.50 23.92
CA GLN A 107 3.92 -18.85 23.38
C GLN A 107 2.72 -18.97 22.44
N ASN A 108 1.64 -18.27 22.76
CA ASN A 108 0.38 -18.23 22.01
C ASN A 108 -0.46 -16.99 22.41
N VAL A 109 -1.63 -16.84 21.81
CA VAL A 109 -2.52 -15.67 22.00
C VAL A 109 -3.01 -15.58 23.44
N GLU A 110 -3.37 -16.71 24.05
CA GLU A 110 -3.85 -16.77 25.43
C GLU A 110 -2.76 -16.37 26.44
N ASP A 111 -1.54 -16.88 26.25
CA ASP A 111 -0.37 -16.54 27.06
C ASP A 111 -0.03 -15.05 26.95
N ALA A 112 0.02 -14.51 25.73
CA ALA A 112 0.23 -13.08 25.49
C ALA A 112 -0.84 -12.22 26.19
N HIS A 113 -2.11 -12.62 26.09
CA HIS A 113 -3.21 -11.91 26.73
C HIS A 113 -3.07 -11.90 28.27
N ILE A 114 -2.74 -13.04 28.89
CA ILE A 114 -2.54 -13.14 30.34
C ILE A 114 -1.38 -12.25 30.79
N GLN A 115 -0.25 -12.28 30.08
CA GLN A 115 0.92 -11.48 30.44
C GLN A 115 0.64 -9.97 30.31
N LEU A 116 -0.02 -9.54 29.22
CA LEU A 116 -0.44 -8.15 29.02
C LEU A 116 -1.39 -7.67 30.13
N GLN A 117 -2.37 -8.50 30.49
CA GLN A 117 -3.32 -8.19 31.55
C GLN A 117 -2.61 -8.03 32.91
N GLN A 118 -1.63 -8.88 33.22
CA GLN A 118 -0.80 -8.75 34.43
C GLN A 118 0.05 -7.48 34.42
N LEU A 119 0.67 -7.15 33.28
CA LEU A 119 1.46 -5.93 33.10
C LEU A 119 0.63 -4.68 33.39
N LEU A 120 -0.62 -4.64 32.89
CA LEU A 120 -1.55 -3.54 33.11
C LEU A 120 -1.98 -3.40 34.58
N ILE A 121 -2.18 -4.50 35.30
CA ILE A 121 -2.54 -4.49 36.73
C ILE A 121 -1.39 -3.99 37.61
N LEU A 122 -0.15 -4.43 37.31
CA LEU A 122 1.03 -4.15 38.14
C LEU A 122 1.57 -2.72 37.95
N ARG A 123 1.13 -2.01 36.91
CA ARG A 123 1.66 -0.69 36.57
C ARG A 123 1.06 0.41 37.44
N GLN A 124 1.92 1.29 37.96
CA GLN A 124 1.53 2.62 38.41
C GLN A 124 1.95 3.65 37.35
N SER A 125 0.95 4.25 36.72
CA SER A 125 0.99 5.49 35.93
C SER A 125 1.72 5.43 34.58
N ASN A 126 0.92 5.24 33.53
CA ASN A 126 0.88 6.09 32.32
C ASN A 126 -0.42 5.75 31.58
N PRO A 127 -1.33 6.72 31.33
CA PRO A 127 -2.54 6.45 30.58
C PRO A 127 -2.20 6.00 29.16
N THR A 128 -2.89 4.97 28.68
CA THR A 128 -2.70 4.41 27.34
C THR A 128 -4.04 4.34 26.63
N LEU A 129 -4.08 4.79 25.37
CA LEU A 129 -5.23 4.67 24.49
C LEU A 129 -4.87 3.74 23.33
N VAL A 130 -5.57 2.61 23.23
CA VAL A 130 -5.48 1.71 22.07
C VAL A 130 -6.72 1.88 21.21
N ILE A 131 -6.52 2.11 19.92
CA ILE A 131 -7.57 2.27 18.94
C ILE A 131 -7.52 1.06 18.01
N LEU A 132 -8.59 0.27 18.04
CA LEU A 132 -8.79 -0.88 17.17
C LEU A 132 -9.78 -0.46 16.07
N ASP A 133 -9.24 -0.13 14.91
CA ASP A 133 -10.01 0.35 13.76
C ASP A 133 -10.52 -0.81 12.90
N ASP A 134 -11.79 -0.70 12.49
CA ASP A 134 -12.53 -1.59 11.59
C ASP A 134 -12.63 -3.06 12.05
N VAL A 135 -13.06 -3.28 13.29
CA VAL A 135 -13.20 -4.64 13.86
C VAL A 135 -14.40 -5.40 13.27
N TRP A 136 -14.15 -6.62 12.80
CA TRP A 136 -15.13 -7.49 12.11
C TRP A 136 -15.75 -8.60 12.97
N SER A 137 -15.03 -9.11 13.97
CA SER A 137 -15.45 -10.29 14.75
C SER A 137 -15.35 -10.04 16.26
N ARG A 138 -16.41 -10.42 16.99
CA ARG A 138 -16.43 -10.40 18.46
C ARG A 138 -15.37 -11.31 19.06
N GLU A 139 -15.22 -12.52 18.52
CA GLU A 139 -14.29 -13.51 19.08
C GLU A 139 -12.84 -13.02 19.05
N ASN A 140 -12.44 -12.39 17.95
CA ASN A 140 -11.11 -11.79 17.81
C ASN A 140 -10.95 -10.57 18.72
N LEU A 141 -12.00 -9.75 18.84
CA LEU A 141 -11.99 -8.58 19.70
C LEU A 141 -11.81 -8.93 21.18
N GLU A 142 -12.52 -9.95 21.68
CA GLU A 142 -12.43 -10.36 23.09
C GLU A 142 -11.00 -10.73 23.51
N LYS A 143 -10.20 -11.29 22.59
CA LYS A 143 -8.79 -11.62 22.81
C LYS A 143 -7.87 -10.39 22.87
N LEU A 144 -8.35 -9.22 22.43
CA LEU A 144 -7.61 -7.94 22.36
C LEU A 144 -8.07 -6.91 23.40
N LEU A 145 -9.10 -7.21 24.20
CA LEU A 145 -9.61 -6.29 25.21
C LEU A 145 -8.92 -6.52 26.55
N PHE A 146 -8.48 -5.43 27.17
CA PHE A 146 -7.82 -5.45 28.47
C PHE A 146 -8.47 -4.44 29.41
N GLU A 147 -8.37 -4.71 30.71
CA GLU A 147 -8.81 -3.77 31.75
C GLU A 147 -7.64 -3.41 32.66
N GLY A 148 -7.46 -2.12 32.93
CA GLY A 148 -6.38 -1.66 33.80
C GLY A 148 -6.48 -0.16 34.10
N PRO A 149 -5.84 0.31 35.18
CA PRO A 149 -5.85 1.72 35.55
C PRO A 149 -5.22 2.58 34.44
N GLY A 150 -6.01 3.48 33.86
CA GLY A 150 -5.57 4.39 32.81
C GLY A 150 -5.50 3.78 31.40
N TYR A 151 -5.84 2.49 31.24
CA TYR A 151 -5.93 1.85 29.93
C TYR A 151 -7.33 2.01 29.35
N LYS A 152 -7.42 2.50 28.12
CA LYS A 152 -8.68 2.71 27.40
C LYS A 152 -8.58 2.11 26.01
N THR A 153 -9.66 1.49 25.55
CA THR A 153 -9.78 0.99 24.18
C THR A 153 -10.90 1.72 23.45
N LEU A 154 -10.58 2.31 22.30
CA LEU A 154 -11.58 2.80 21.34
C LEU A 154 -11.68 1.78 20.20
N ILE A 155 -12.88 1.37 19.86
CA ILE A 155 -13.13 0.41 18.78
C ILE A 155 -13.94 1.11 17.71
N THR A 156 -13.60 0.92 16.44
CA THR A 156 -14.51 1.27 15.35
C THR A 156 -15.01 -0.01 14.68
N THR A 157 -16.29 -0.07 14.34
CA THR A 157 -16.89 -1.23 13.66
C THR A 157 -18.12 -0.81 12.83
N ARG A 158 -18.50 -1.64 11.87
CA ARG A 158 -19.78 -1.49 11.14
C ARG A 158 -20.94 -2.09 11.92
N ASP A 159 -20.68 -3.12 12.69
CA ASP A 159 -21.70 -3.86 13.41
C ASP A 159 -21.51 -3.71 14.92
N SER A 160 -22.45 -3.00 15.54
CA SER A 160 -22.49 -2.82 17.00
C SER A 160 -22.55 -4.14 17.77
N SER A 161 -22.97 -5.25 17.14
CA SER A 161 -23.01 -6.57 17.75
C SER A 161 -21.61 -7.14 18.00
N THR A 162 -20.57 -6.69 17.30
CA THR A 162 -19.19 -7.15 17.51
C THR A 162 -18.67 -6.75 18.89
N ILE A 163 -19.12 -5.61 19.43
CA ILE A 163 -18.63 -5.05 20.69
C ILE A 163 -19.32 -5.74 21.88
N PRO A 164 -18.56 -6.26 22.87
CA PRO A 164 -19.14 -6.90 24.05
C PRO A 164 -19.84 -5.88 24.95
N LYS A 165 -21.04 -6.24 25.41
CA LYS A 165 -21.86 -5.39 26.30
C LYS A 165 -21.52 -5.66 27.76
N THR A 166 -20.47 -5.02 28.26
CA THR A 166 -20.09 -5.04 29.68
C THR A 166 -20.47 -3.70 30.36
N PRO A 167 -20.51 -3.62 31.71
CA PRO A 167 -20.74 -2.36 32.41
C PRO A 167 -19.70 -1.27 32.12
N SER A 168 -18.49 -1.68 31.75
CA SER A 168 -17.34 -0.84 31.39
C SER A 168 -17.31 -0.44 29.90
N THR A 169 -18.25 -0.94 29.08
CA THR A 169 -18.39 -0.57 27.67
C THR A 169 -19.41 0.56 27.48
N ARG A 170 -19.09 1.49 26.58
CA ARG A 170 -20.05 2.45 26.01
C ARG A 170 -20.12 2.30 24.50
N LEU A 171 -21.32 2.41 23.95
CA LEU A 171 -21.52 2.42 22.50
C LEU A 171 -21.86 3.84 22.05
N TYR A 172 -21.20 4.29 21.00
CA TYR A 172 -21.45 5.56 20.34
C TYR A 172 -21.82 5.30 18.88
N GLN A 173 -23.05 5.67 18.51
CA GLN A 173 -23.46 5.66 17.12
C GLN A 173 -23.01 6.96 16.47
N LEU A 174 -22.07 6.90 15.54
CA LEU A 174 -21.61 8.08 14.81
C LEU A 174 -22.72 8.54 13.85
N PRO A 175 -23.29 9.76 14.03
CA PRO A 175 -24.26 10.30 13.11
C PRO A 175 -23.62 10.61 11.74
N LEU A 176 -24.44 10.55 10.68
CA LEU A 176 -24.06 11.07 9.37
C LEU A 176 -23.99 12.61 9.40
N LEU A 177 -23.41 13.21 8.36
CA LEU A 177 -23.23 14.66 8.31
C LEU A 177 -24.57 15.38 8.20
N GLY A 178 -24.71 16.46 8.98
CA GLY A 178 -25.82 17.39 8.84
C GLY A 178 -25.78 18.11 7.48
N ARG A 179 -26.90 18.72 7.08
CA ARG A 179 -27.04 19.33 5.74
C ARG A 179 -25.94 20.34 5.39
N GLU A 180 -25.60 21.24 6.31
CA GLU A 180 -24.58 22.28 6.09
C GLU A 180 -23.18 21.68 5.93
N ASP A 181 -22.81 20.72 6.78
CA ASP A 181 -21.52 20.02 6.74
C ASP A 181 -21.40 19.14 5.49
N ALA A 182 -22.49 18.44 5.14
CA ALA A 182 -22.58 17.61 3.95
C ALA A 182 -22.42 18.46 2.68
N LEU A 183 -23.09 19.61 2.62
CA LEU A 183 -22.94 20.56 1.51
C LEU A 183 -21.52 21.12 1.42
N SER A 184 -20.93 21.48 2.56
CA SER A 184 -19.56 22.00 2.63
C SER A 184 -18.55 20.97 2.13
N LEU A 185 -18.67 19.72 2.59
CA LEU A 185 -17.83 18.62 2.14
C LEU A 185 -18.02 18.35 0.64
N PHE A 186 -19.26 18.27 0.17
CA PHE A 186 -19.57 18.04 -1.24
C PHE A 186 -18.98 19.15 -2.13
N CYS A 187 -19.19 20.43 -1.76
CA CYS A 187 -18.65 21.56 -2.49
C CYS A 187 -17.13 21.55 -2.54
N PHE A 188 -16.47 21.17 -1.44
CA PHE A 188 -15.01 21.08 -1.41
C PHE A 188 -14.50 20.08 -2.45
N TRP A 189 -15.16 18.94 -2.60
CA TRP A 189 -14.76 17.93 -3.59
C TRP A 189 -15.19 18.25 -5.02
N ALA A 190 -16.36 18.87 -5.21
CA ALA A 190 -16.90 19.24 -6.51
C ALA A 190 -16.30 20.52 -7.09
N PHE A 191 -15.90 21.48 -6.26
CA PHE A 191 -15.49 22.83 -6.70
C PHE A 191 -14.14 23.29 -6.11
N GLY A 192 -13.54 22.55 -5.18
CA GLY A 192 -12.32 22.97 -4.49
C GLY A 192 -12.53 24.06 -3.43
N GLN A 193 -13.79 24.34 -3.06
CA GLN A 193 -14.17 25.35 -2.07
C GLN A 193 -15.36 24.88 -1.24
N ILE A 194 -15.49 25.35 0.01
CA ILE A 194 -16.52 24.86 0.96
C ILE A 194 -17.94 25.40 0.71
N SER A 195 -18.17 26.18 -0.34
CA SER A 195 -19.47 26.78 -0.65
C SER A 195 -19.78 26.68 -2.15
N ILE A 196 -21.07 26.78 -2.50
CA ILE A 196 -21.51 26.72 -3.90
C ILE A 196 -20.98 27.96 -4.64
N PRO A 197 -20.24 27.81 -5.74
CA PRO A 197 -19.81 28.93 -6.58
C PRO A 197 -21.00 29.73 -7.12
N ASN A 198 -20.85 31.06 -7.24
CA ASN A 198 -21.92 31.94 -7.77
C ASN A 198 -22.33 31.63 -9.21
N ASN A 199 -21.46 30.97 -9.99
CA ASN A 199 -21.71 30.57 -11.37
C ASN A 199 -22.29 29.15 -11.50
N ALA A 200 -22.48 28.42 -10.40
CA ALA A 200 -23.07 27.09 -10.39
C ALA A 200 -24.58 27.15 -10.11
N ASP A 201 -25.34 26.17 -10.61
CA ASP A 201 -26.76 26.02 -10.29
C ASP A 201 -26.92 25.48 -8.86
N ALA A 202 -27.21 26.37 -7.92
CA ALA A 202 -27.32 26.03 -6.51
C ALA A 202 -28.43 25.01 -6.21
N ASN A 203 -29.50 24.96 -7.02
CA ASN A 203 -30.56 23.98 -6.83
C ASN A 203 -30.08 22.59 -7.24
N LEU A 204 -29.47 22.48 -8.42
CA LEU A 204 -28.93 21.21 -8.91
C LEU A 204 -27.86 20.64 -7.97
N VAL A 205 -26.98 21.50 -7.43
CA VAL A 205 -25.95 21.09 -6.47
C VAL A 205 -26.57 20.53 -5.20
N LYS A 206 -27.57 21.21 -4.63
CA LYS A 206 -28.27 20.76 -3.42
C LYS A 206 -29.02 19.46 -3.65
N GLU A 207 -29.74 19.34 -4.77
CA GLU A 207 -30.48 18.14 -5.12
C GLU A 207 -29.54 16.92 -5.23
N VAL A 208 -28.41 17.03 -5.93
CA VAL A 208 -27.44 15.91 -6.03
C VAL A 208 -26.82 15.58 -4.66
N GLN A 209 -26.53 16.59 -3.85
CA GLN A 209 -25.95 16.41 -2.53
C GLN A 209 -26.94 15.72 -1.55
N GLU A 210 -28.22 16.08 -1.60
CA GLU A 210 -29.27 15.52 -0.76
C GLU A 210 -29.42 14.01 -0.96
N GLU A 211 -29.22 13.52 -2.19
CA GLU A 211 -29.25 12.08 -2.50
C GLU A 211 -28.10 11.28 -1.88
N CYS A 212 -27.03 11.95 -1.43
CA CYS A 212 -25.92 11.28 -0.72
C CYS A 212 -26.24 11.01 0.77
N ASP A 213 -27.40 11.46 1.27
CA ASP A 213 -27.91 11.27 2.63
C ASP A 213 -26.88 11.55 3.75
N GLY A 214 -26.04 12.58 3.56
CA GLY A 214 -25.02 12.97 4.53
C GLY A 214 -23.86 11.98 4.69
N LEU A 215 -23.75 10.94 3.84
CA LEU A 215 -22.67 9.95 3.91
C LEU A 215 -21.34 10.52 3.38
N PRO A 216 -20.30 10.67 4.22
CA PRO A 216 -19.05 11.32 3.81
C PRO A 216 -18.39 10.71 2.57
N LEU A 217 -18.35 9.37 2.47
CA LEU A 217 -17.74 8.71 1.32
C LEU A 217 -18.49 8.99 0.00
N ALA A 218 -19.83 8.91 0.02
CA ALA A 218 -20.64 9.21 -1.17
C ALA A 218 -20.46 10.67 -1.60
N LEU A 219 -20.51 11.61 -0.66
CA LEU A 219 -20.29 13.03 -0.92
C LEU A 219 -18.92 13.29 -1.57
N LYS A 220 -17.87 12.64 -1.05
CA LYS A 220 -16.49 12.74 -1.57
C LYS A 220 -16.35 12.23 -3.00
N VAL A 221 -16.94 11.06 -3.28
CA VAL A 221 -16.78 10.33 -4.55
C VAL A 221 -17.66 10.92 -5.64
N ILE A 222 -18.91 11.25 -5.32
CA ILE A 222 -19.81 11.91 -6.28
C ILE A 222 -19.31 13.32 -6.56
N GLY A 223 -18.98 14.08 -5.51
CA GLY A 223 -18.44 15.43 -5.66
C GLY A 223 -17.18 15.45 -6.53
N SER A 224 -16.20 14.59 -6.27
CA SER A 224 -14.98 14.51 -7.08
C SER A 224 -15.26 14.06 -8.52
N SER A 225 -16.21 13.16 -8.75
CA SER A 225 -16.58 12.70 -10.10
C SER A 225 -17.20 13.81 -10.97
N LEU A 226 -17.86 14.79 -10.35
CA LEU A 226 -18.51 15.92 -11.02
C LEU A 226 -17.63 17.16 -11.11
N HIS A 227 -16.41 17.10 -10.56
CA HIS A 227 -15.47 18.21 -10.55
C HIS A 227 -15.05 18.60 -11.97
N GLY A 228 -15.29 19.86 -12.33
CA GLY A 228 -14.99 20.38 -13.67
C GLY A 228 -15.91 19.88 -14.79
N GLU A 229 -16.92 19.07 -14.47
CA GLU A 229 -17.85 18.52 -15.46
C GLU A 229 -18.92 19.51 -15.90
N SER A 230 -19.43 19.33 -17.12
CA SER A 230 -20.45 20.22 -17.68
C SER A 230 -21.81 20.11 -16.98
N HIS A 231 -22.61 21.18 -17.04
CA HIS A 231 -23.97 21.19 -16.48
C HIS A 231 -24.89 20.06 -17.01
N VAL A 232 -24.65 19.58 -18.23
CA VAL A 232 -25.39 18.43 -18.79
C VAL A 232 -25.07 17.14 -18.03
N ILE A 233 -23.81 16.95 -17.63
CA ILE A 233 -23.35 15.78 -16.87
C ILE A 233 -23.93 15.81 -15.47
N TRP A 234 -23.98 16.98 -14.82
CA TRP A 234 -24.65 17.14 -13.52
C TRP A 234 -26.13 16.76 -13.57
N LYS A 235 -26.86 17.18 -14.61
CA LYS A 235 -28.26 16.78 -14.82
C LYS A 235 -28.41 15.28 -15.04
N LYS A 236 -27.50 14.67 -15.81
CA LYS A 236 -27.47 13.22 -16.01
C LYS A 236 -27.24 12.51 -14.68
N ALA A 237 -26.25 12.93 -13.89
CA ALA A 237 -25.96 12.38 -12.57
C ALA A 237 -27.18 12.43 -11.66
N LYS A 238 -27.85 13.59 -11.54
CA LYS A 238 -29.13 13.70 -10.82
C LYS A 238 -30.14 12.66 -11.32
N SER A 239 -30.37 12.58 -12.64
CA SER A 239 -31.36 11.65 -13.18
C SER A 239 -31.02 10.17 -12.97
N THR A 240 -29.74 9.81 -12.91
CA THR A 240 -29.27 8.44 -12.62
C THR A 240 -29.47 8.14 -11.15
N ILE A 241 -29.10 9.07 -10.26
CA ILE A 241 -29.21 8.90 -8.81
C ILE A 241 -30.68 8.82 -8.39
N CYS A 242 -31.55 9.71 -8.87
CA CYS A 242 -32.99 9.68 -8.57
C CYS A 242 -33.73 8.46 -9.15
N ARG A 243 -33.12 7.69 -10.07
CA ARG A 243 -33.66 6.39 -10.53
C ARG A 243 -33.29 5.24 -9.61
N GLY A 244 -32.32 5.44 -8.72
CA GLY A 244 -32.02 4.52 -7.63
C GLY A 244 -33.09 4.60 -6.54
N GLU A 245 -33.30 3.50 -5.81
CA GLU A 245 -34.12 3.54 -4.60
C GLU A 245 -33.43 4.38 -3.52
N SER A 246 -34.20 5.18 -2.78
CA SER A 246 -33.73 5.96 -1.62
C SER A 246 -32.88 5.07 -0.71
N ILE A 247 -31.82 5.63 -0.13
CA ILE A 247 -30.99 4.97 0.90
C ILE A 247 -31.81 4.90 2.21
N SER A 248 -32.95 4.22 2.21
CA SER A 248 -33.66 3.89 3.43
C SER A 248 -33.05 2.62 4.01
N ASP A 249 -32.59 2.73 5.25
CA ASP A 249 -32.20 1.68 6.19
C ASP A 249 -31.80 0.32 5.59
N TYR A 250 -30.50 0.02 5.67
CA TYR A 250 -29.91 -1.32 5.66
C TYR A 250 -29.52 -2.02 4.34
N HIS A 251 -29.40 -1.35 3.19
CA HIS A 251 -28.92 -2.02 1.97
C HIS A 251 -27.54 -1.51 1.50
N LYS A 252 -26.51 -2.35 1.71
CA LYS A 252 -25.19 -2.28 1.05
C LYS A 252 -25.35 -1.99 -0.45
N GLU A 253 -26.39 -2.55 -1.09
CA GLU A 253 -26.68 -2.40 -2.51
C GLU A 253 -27.13 -0.98 -2.93
N GLY A 254 -27.85 -0.25 -2.06
CA GLY A 254 -28.26 1.14 -2.35
C GLY A 254 -27.08 2.09 -2.44
N LEU A 255 -26.11 1.95 -1.51
CA LEU A 255 -24.85 2.68 -1.56
C LEU A 255 -24.02 2.31 -2.79
N LEU A 256 -23.95 1.03 -3.15
CA LEU A 256 -23.21 0.60 -4.34
C LEU A 256 -23.81 1.17 -5.63
N ARG A 257 -25.14 1.20 -5.77
CA ARG A 257 -25.82 1.83 -6.92
C ARG A 257 -25.62 3.34 -6.97
N LEU A 258 -25.63 4.01 -5.80
CA LEU A 258 -25.31 5.43 -5.74
C LEU A 258 -23.88 5.68 -6.26
N LEU A 259 -22.91 4.89 -5.82
CA LEU A 259 -21.51 5.02 -6.21
C LEU A 259 -21.23 4.55 -7.64
N GLU A 260 -22.02 3.63 -8.21
CA GLU A 260 -21.94 3.21 -9.61
C GLU A 260 -22.02 4.42 -10.57
N THR A 261 -22.80 5.44 -10.22
CA THR A 261 -22.88 6.68 -10.99
C THR A 261 -21.51 7.35 -11.18
N SER A 262 -20.60 7.24 -10.22
CA SER A 262 -19.24 7.78 -10.35
C SER A 262 -18.37 7.00 -11.35
N ILE A 263 -18.69 5.72 -11.56
CA ILE A 263 -18.00 4.80 -12.48
C ILE A 263 -18.51 4.99 -13.92
N ASP A 264 -19.79 5.35 -14.10
CA ASP A 264 -20.38 5.66 -15.41
C ASP A 264 -19.73 6.83 -16.15
N PHE A 265 -18.95 7.65 -15.43
CA PHE A 265 -18.18 8.76 -16.00
C PHE A 265 -16.72 8.41 -16.27
N LEU A 266 -16.34 7.13 -16.17
CA LEU A 266 -15.02 6.64 -16.59
C LEU A 266 -15.10 6.13 -18.03
N ASP A 267 -14.01 6.32 -18.79
CA ASP A 267 -13.82 5.62 -20.05
C ASP A 267 -13.65 4.11 -19.81
N ASP A 268 -13.92 3.31 -20.83
CA ASP A 268 -13.94 1.84 -20.73
C ASP A 268 -12.63 1.27 -20.17
N VAL A 269 -11.48 1.84 -20.55
CA VAL A 269 -10.16 1.38 -20.09
C VAL A 269 -9.98 1.67 -18.60
N THR A 270 -10.27 2.91 -18.18
CA THR A 270 -10.20 3.32 -16.77
C THR A 270 -11.19 2.53 -15.90
N ARG A 271 -12.39 2.25 -16.42
CA ARG A 271 -13.39 1.41 -15.75
C ARG A 271 -12.85 -0.01 -15.55
N GLU A 272 -12.28 -0.64 -16.58
CA GLU A 272 -11.68 -1.97 -16.45
C GLU A 272 -10.52 -1.99 -15.43
N CYS A 273 -9.68 -0.95 -15.39
CA CYS A 273 -8.64 -0.81 -14.38
C CYS A 273 -9.20 -0.66 -12.96
N PHE A 274 -10.28 0.10 -12.76
CA PHE A 274 -10.97 0.19 -11.48
C PHE A 274 -11.52 -1.18 -11.03
N LEU A 275 -12.18 -1.91 -11.93
CA LEU A 275 -12.71 -3.25 -11.62
C LEU A 275 -11.60 -4.24 -11.23
N ASP A 276 -10.40 -4.11 -11.79
CA ASP A 276 -9.25 -4.94 -11.42
C ASP A 276 -8.82 -4.74 -9.96
N LEU A 277 -9.11 -3.57 -9.36
CA LEU A 277 -8.75 -3.28 -7.95
C LEU A 277 -9.52 -4.14 -6.96
N GLY A 278 -10.73 -4.59 -7.30
CA GLY A 278 -11.54 -5.47 -6.44
C GLY A 278 -10.88 -6.81 -6.14
N LEU A 279 -9.89 -7.21 -6.94
CA LEU A 279 -9.11 -8.43 -6.76
C LEU A 279 -8.06 -8.32 -5.64
N PHE A 280 -7.74 -7.12 -5.18
CA PHE A 280 -6.79 -6.92 -4.10
C PHE A 280 -7.50 -6.88 -2.74
N PRO A 281 -6.84 -7.20 -1.61
CA PRO A 281 -7.44 -7.13 -0.28
C PRO A 281 -7.79 -5.70 0.17
N GLU A 282 -8.82 -5.56 1.01
CA GLU A 282 -9.42 -4.28 1.47
C GLU A 282 -8.49 -3.44 2.34
N ASP A 283 -7.78 -4.05 3.29
CA ASP A 283 -7.04 -3.30 4.32
C ASP A 283 -5.53 -3.23 4.10
N ARG A 284 -5.06 -3.36 2.86
CA ARG A 284 -3.63 -3.47 2.59
C ARG A 284 -3.12 -2.39 1.66
N LYS A 285 -1.98 -1.83 2.05
CA LYS A 285 -1.14 -1.00 1.20
C LYS A 285 -0.51 -1.90 0.14
N ILE A 286 -0.92 -1.72 -1.10
CA ILE A 286 -0.39 -2.41 -2.27
C ILE A 286 0.62 -1.47 -2.92
N CYS A 287 1.82 -1.96 -3.22
CA CYS A 287 2.77 -1.16 -3.99
C CYS A 287 2.17 -0.80 -5.35
N ALA A 288 2.17 0.49 -5.73
CA ALA A 288 1.53 0.97 -6.95
C ALA A 288 2.05 0.25 -8.21
N ASP A 289 3.35 -0.06 -8.25
CA ASP A 289 3.96 -0.84 -9.32
C ASP A 289 3.30 -2.21 -9.54
N ALA A 290 2.70 -2.84 -8.53
CA ALA A 290 1.97 -4.10 -8.70
C ALA A 290 0.72 -3.92 -9.57
N LEU A 291 -0.02 -2.82 -9.36
CA LEU A 291 -1.19 -2.47 -10.17
C LEU A 291 -0.77 -2.04 -11.58
N LEU A 292 0.25 -1.19 -11.67
CA LEU A 292 0.75 -0.67 -12.94
C LEU A 292 1.27 -1.81 -13.83
N ASP A 293 2.07 -2.73 -13.28
CA ASP A 293 2.59 -3.88 -14.05
C ASP A 293 1.44 -4.75 -14.55
N MET A 294 0.45 -5.04 -13.71
CA MET A 294 -0.72 -5.81 -14.11
C MET A 294 -1.45 -5.12 -15.26
N TRP A 295 -1.71 -3.81 -15.19
CA TRP A 295 -2.36 -3.08 -16.27
C TRP A 295 -1.49 -3.01 -17.54
N VAL A 296 -0.19 -2.80 -17.41
CA VAL A 296 0.75 -2.77 -18.54
C VAL A 296 0.73 -4.10 -19.29
N TYR A 297 0.86 -5.23 -18.59
CA TYR A 297 1.01 -6.53 -19.25
C TYR A 297 -0.31 -7.20 -19.63
N VAL A 298 -1.38 -7.02 -18.85
CA VAL A 298 -2.69 -7.64 -19.09
C VAL A 298 -3.58 -6.76 -19.96
N ARG A 299 -3.67 -5.47 -19.65
CA ARG A 299 -4.51 -4.51 -20.37
C ARG A 299 -3.80 -3.86 -21.56
N ARG A 300 -2.49 -4.08 -21.71
CA ARG A 300 -1.65 -3.56 -22.81
C ARG A 300 -1.64 -2.02 -22.86
N ILE A 301 -1.55 -1.42 -21.68
CA ILE A 301 -1.50 0.02 -21.49
C ILE A 301 -0.03 0.42 -21.34
N GLU A 302 0.39 1.53 -21.95
CA GLU A 302 1.74 2.06 -21.70
C GLU A 302 1.86 2.52 -20.25
N TRP A 303 3.04 2.38 -19.64
CA TRP A 303 3.22 2.64 -18.21
C TRP A 303 2.75 4.05 -17.79
N HIS A 304 3.04 5.07 -18.61
CA HIS A 304 2.64 6.44 -18.34
C HIS A 304 1.11 6.62 -18.37
N ASP A 305 0.43 5.98 -19.33
CA ASP A 305 -1.03 6.00 -19.42
C ASP A 305 -1.66 5.25 -18.23
N ALA A 306 -1.06 4.14 -17.81
CA ALA A 306 -1.48 3.40 -16.62
C ALA A 306 -1.32 4.25 -15.34
N PHE A 307 -0.24 5.05 -15.24
CA PHE A 307 -0.04 5.98 -14.14
C PHE A 307 -1.04 7.16 -14.16
N VAL A 308 -1.38 7.66 -15.35
CA VAL A 308 -2.45 8.66 -15.52
C VAL A 308 -3.80 8.09 -15.05
N ILE A 309 -4.10 6.83 -15.39
CA ILE A 309 -5.29 6.13 -14.89
C ILE A 309 -5.27 6.02 -13.36
N LEU A 310 -4.15 5.59 -12.77
CA LEU A 310 -3.99 5.53 -11.31
C LEU A 310 -4.27 6.90 -10.66
N SER A 311 -3.68 7.95 -11.21
CA SER A 311 -3.83 9.33 -10.73
C SER A 311 -5.27 9.83 -10.88
N LYS A 312 -5.95 9.48 -11.99
CA LYS A 312 -7.36 9.80 -12.24
C LYS A 312 -8.26 9.13 -11.21
N LEU A 313 -8.07 7.83 -10.94
CA LEU A 313 -8.82 7.10 -9.92
C LEU A 313 -8.59 7.69 -8.52
N ALA A 314 -7.34 8.04 -8.19
CA ALA A 314 -7.00 8.70 -6.93
C ALA A 314 -7.69 10.08 -6.79
N SER A 315 -7.66 10.89 -7.85
CA SER A 315 -8.28 12.22 -7.86
C SER A 315 -9.80 12.19 -7.67
N ARG A 316 -10.42 11.06 -8.06
CA ARG A 316 -11.85 10.77 -7.88
C ARG A 316 -12.18 10.10 -6.55
N ASN A 317 -11.22 9.93 -5.64
CA ASN A 317 -11.40 9.23 -4.35
C ASN A 317 -11.87 7.77 -4.49
N LEU A 318 -11.59 7.13 -5.64
CA LEU A 318 -11.90 5.71 -5.85
C LEU A 318 -10.82 4.80 -5.25
N LEU A 319 -9.64 5.35 -4.96
CA LEU A 319 -8.54 4.74 -4.24
C LEU A 319 -7.71 5.83 -3.56
N ASN A 320 -6.90 5.45 -2.57
CA ASN A 320 -5.96 6.34 -1.92
C ASN A 320 -4.53 6.02 -2.37
N VAL A 321 -3.74 7.05 -2.64
CA VAL A 321 -2.29 6.92 -2.91
C VAL A 321 -1.53 7.64 -1.81
N THR A 322 -0.59 6.92 -1.21
CA THR A 322 0.32 7.42 -0.18
C THR A 322 1.76 7.24 -0.65
N THR A 323 2.65 8.12 -0.24
CA THR A 323 4.09 8.03 -0.57
C THR A 323 4.90 7.88 0.71
N ASN A 324 5.88 7.00 0.72
CA ASN A 324 6.80 6.88 1.87
C ASN A 324 7.91 7.94 1.84
N LEU A 325 8.19 8.52 0.66
CA LEU A 325 9.27 9.47 0.41
C LEU A 325 8.77 10.63 -0.47
N GLY A 326 9.40 11.79 -0.35
CA GLY A 326 9.01 13.03 -1.04
C GLY A 326 9.54 13.19 -2.47
N SER A 327 10.20 12.18 -3.05
CA SER A 327 10.75 12.29 -4.41
C SER A 327 9.76 11.76 -5.46
N GLN A 328 9.14 12.65 -6.22
CA GLN A 328 8.28 12.29 -7.35
C GLN A 328 9.07 12.00 -8.64
N VAL A 329 10.39 12.20 -8.62
CA VAL A 329 11.27 12.11 -9.78
C VAL A 329 11.21 10.74 -10.44
N ALA A 330 11.23 9.66 -9.65
CA ALA A 330 11.20 8.29 -10.16
C ALA A 330 9.99 7.96 -11.04
N ILE A 331 8.84 8.62 -10.82
CA ILE A 331 7.64 8.43 -11.63
C ILE A 331 7.91 8.80 -13.09
N SER A 332 8.68 9.86 -13.35
CA SER A 332 9.02 10.29 -14.72
C SER A 332 9.86 9.27 -15.49
N TYR A 333 10.50 8.33 -14.77
CA TYR A 333 11.32 7.26 -15.34
C TYR A 333 10.59 5.91 -15.40
N GLY A 334 9.31 5.83 -15.01
CA GLY A 334 8.56 4.57 -15.04
C GLY A 334 8.63 3.74 -13.76
N ASN A 335 8.97 4.35 -12.61
CA ASN A 335 9.06 3.65 -11.34
C ASN A 335 8.17 4.31 -10.27
N ALA A 336 7.18 3.55 -9.77
CA ALA A 336 6.29 3.97 -8.70
C ALA A 336 6.44 3.07 -7.46
N SER A 337 7.64 2.54 -7.23
CA SER A 337 7.90 1.59 -6.14
C SER A 337 7.76 2.19 -4.73
N GLU A 338 7.87 3.52 -4.61
CA GLU A 338 7.71 4.28 -3.35
C GLU A 338 6.25 4.69 -3.06
N LEU A 339 5.34 4.43 -4.00
CA LEU A 339 3.91 4.72 -3.87
C LEU A 339 3.16 3.47 -3.40
N TYR A 340 2.25 3.68 -2.47
CA TYR A 340 1.36 2.66 -1.95
C TYR A 340 -0.07 3.07 -2.15
N VAL A 341 -0.85 2.14 -2.70
CA VAL A 341 -2.27 2.27 -2.95
C VAL A 341 -3.03 1.52 -1.87
N SER A 342 -4.05 2.14 -1.31
CA SER A 342 -5.05 1.46 -0.50
C SER A 342 -6.44 1.70 -1.07
N LEU A 343 -7.28 0.69 -1.00
CA LEU A 343 -8.66 0.74 -1.48
C LEU A 343 -9.59 0.80 -0.27
N HIS A 344 -10.64 1.61 -0.33
CA HIS A 344 -11.68 1.53 0.69
C HIS A 344 -12.54 0.29 0.40
N ASP A 345 -12.95 -0.45 1.43
CA ASP A 345 -13.76 -1.67 1.29
C ASP A 345 -15.03 -1.46 0.48
N VAL A 346 -15.69 -0.31 0.63
CA VAL A 346 -16.87 0.03 -0.17
C VAL A 346 -16.53 0.16 -1.66
N MET A 347 -15.33 0.64 -2.00
CA MET A 347 -14.83 0.69 -3.38
C MET A 347 -14.43 -0.70 -3.90
N ARG A 348 -13.87 -1.56 -3.04
CA ARG A 348 -13.65 -2.97 -3.37
C ARG A 348 -14.97 -3.68 -3.65
N ASP A 349 -15.93 -3.54 -2.75
CA ASP A 349 -17.28 -4.09 -2.89
C ASP A 349 -17.95 -3.60 -4.18
N LEU A 350 -17.78 -2.31 -4.52
CA LEU A 350 -18.27 -1.75 -5.77
C LEU A 350 -17.60 -2.37 -6.99
N ALA A 351 -16.27 -2.50 -6.98
CA ALA A 351 -15.53 -3.15 -8.07
C ALA A 351 -15.95 -4.62 -8.26
N LEU A 352 -16.17 -5.35 -7.15
CA LEU A 352 -16.66 -6.72 -7.18
C LEU A 352 -18.11 -6.81 -7.66
N TYR A 353 -18.99 -5.92 -7.21
CA TYR A 353 -20.39 -5.85 -7.62
C TYR A 353 -20.53 -5.60 -9.12
N LEU A 354 -19.79 -4.61 -9.64
CA LEU A 354 -19.80 -4.26 -11.06
C LEU A 354 -19.06 -5.29 -11.93
N GLY A 355 -18.11 -6.03 -11.36
CA GLY A 355 -17.36 -7.08 -12.05
C GLY A 355 -18.03 -8.46 -12.01
N GLY A 356 -18.99 -8.70 -11.11
CA GLY A 356 -19.56 -10.01 -10.78
C GLY A 356 -20.85 -10.38 -11.52
N GLN A 357 -21.20 -9.72 -12.62
CA GLN A 357 -22.46 -9.99 -13.34
C GLN A 357 -22.44 -11.25 -14.23
N ASP A 358 -21.28 -11.90 -14.39
CA ASP A 358 -21.11 -13.07 -15.26
C ASP A 358 -21.01 -14.40 -14.48
N ASN A 359 -21.34 -15.51 -15.14
CA ASN A 359 -21.13 -16.86 -14.61
C ASN A 359 -19.65 -17.05 -14.23
N VAL A 360 -19.36 -17.57 -13.03
CA VAL A 360 -18.01 -17.75 -12.45
C VAL A 360 -17.00 -18.35 -13.42
N LEU A 361 -17.43 -19.28 -14.29
CA LEU A 361 -16.58 -19.94 -15.30
C LEU A 361 -16.12 -19.02 -16.45
N HIS A 362 -16.92 -17.99 -16.78
CA HIS A 362 -16.70 -17.07 -17.90
C HIS A 362 -16.35 -15.65 -17.45
N THR A 363 -16.14 -15.44 -16.15
CA THR A 363 -15.74 -14.13 -15.61
C THR A 363 -14.36 -13.73 -16.12
N LYS A 364 -14.16 -12.46 -16.47
CA LYS A 364 -12.81 -11.93 -16.76
C LYS A 364 -11.90 -11.89 -15.53
N ARG A 365 -12.49 -11.81 -14.34
CA ARG A 365 -11.83 -11.62 -13.04
C ARG A 365 -12.35 -12.68 -12.08
N LEU A 366 -11.46 -13.53 -11.57
CA LEU A 366 -11.82 -14.57 -10.61
C LEU A 366 -11.08 -14.36 -9.29
N LEU A 367 -11.85 -14.28 -8.20
CA LEU A 367 -11.35 -14.20 -6.83
C LEU A 367 -11.72 -15.49 -6.08
N ILE A 368 -10.71 -16.21 -5.60
CA ILE A 368 -10.86 -17.35 -4.69
C ILE A 368 -10.50 -16.87 -3.28
N PRO A 369 -11.49 -16.61 -2.40
CA PRO A 369 -11.26 -16.10 -1.06
C PRO A 369 -10.72 -17.18 -0.11
N LYS A 370 -10.02 -16.74 0.94
CA LYS A 370 -9.52 -17.55 2.05
C LYS A 370 -10.66 -17.80 3.05
N ASN A 371 -11.59 -18.69 2.75
CA ASN A 371 -12.36 -19.30 3.83
C ASN A 371 -11.64 -20.61 4.15
N GLU A 372 -11.50 -20.95 5.43
CA GLU A 372 -10.80 -22.19 5.85
C GLU A 372 -11.41 -23.46 5.21
N ASN A 373 -12.64 -23.36 4.69
CA ASN A 373 -13.34 -24.38 3.92
C ASN A 373 -13.60 -24.05 2.43
N SER A 374 -13.16 -22.90 1.88
CA SER A 374 -13.51 -22.54 0.49
C SER A 374 -12.84 -23.44 -0.53
N LEU A 375 -11.56 -23.77 -0.36
CA LEU A 375 -10.87 -24.70 -1.25
C LEU A 375 -11.35 -26.14 -1.03
N SER A 376 -11.78 -26.55 0.15
CA SER A 376 -12.32 -27.91 0.37
C SER A 376 -13.75 -28.07 -0.14
N GLU A 377 -14.66 -27.13 0.12
CA GLU A 377 -16.07 -27.20 -0.32
C GLU A 377 -16.27 -26.72 -1.77
N LYS A 378 -15.60 -25.64 -2.20
CA LYS A 378 -15.65 -25.21 -3.61
C LYS A 378 -14.64 -25.96 -4.47
N GLY A 379 -13.55 -26.49 -3.93
CA GLY A 379 -12.54 -27.21 -4.73
C GLY A 379 -13.09 -28.45 -5.40
N GLU A 380 -13.97 -29.23 -4.75
CA GLU A 380 -14.68 -30.33 -5.41
C GLU A 380 -15.56 -29.85 -6.58
N LEU A 381 -16.15 -28.66 -6.46
CA LEU A 381 -16.98 -28.03 -7.48
C LEU A 381 -16.18 -27.38 -8.61
N LEU A 382 -14.91 -27.06 -8.37
CA LEU A 382 -13.97 -26.39 -9.29
C LEU A 382 -12.99 -27.37 -9.95
N ASN A 383 -12.84 -28.58 -9.40
CA ASN A 383 -11.93 -29.62 -9.89
C ASN A 383 -12.29 -30.02 -11.34
N ASN A 384 -11.29 -30.14 -12.20
CA ASN A 384 -11.44 -30.46 -13.63
C ASN A 384 -12.28 -29.46 -14.46
N LYS A 385 -12.49 -28.23 -13.99
CA LYS A 385 -13.15 -27.18 -14.77
C LYS A 385 -12.13 -26.26 -15.45
N ALA A 386 -12.51 -25.78 -16.63
CA ALA A 386 -11.82 -24.72 -17.34
C ALA A 386 -12.45 -23.37 -16.97
N PHE A 387 -11.60 -22.38 -16.72
CA PHE A 387 -12.01 -21.01 -16.41
C PHE A 387 -11.43 -20.06 -17.46
N ASP A 388 -12.26 -19.13 -17.91
CA ASP A 388 -11.88 -18.11 -18.92
C ASP A 388 -11.29 -16.84 -18.28
N ALA A 389 -10.97 -16.90 -16.98
CA ALA A 389 -10.50 -15.75 -16.21
C ALA A 389 -9.16 -15.23 -16.71
N GLN A 390 -9.15 -13.96 -17.12
CA GLN A 390 -7.93 -13.25 -17.54
C GLN A 390 -7.06 -12.91 -16.33
N ILE A 391 -7.68 -12.53 -15.20
CA ILE A 391 -6.99 -12.26 -13.93
C ILE A 391 -7.54 -13.19 -12.85
N LEU A 392 -6.63 -13.92 -12.21
CA LEU A 392 -6.92 -14.84 -11.12
C LEU A 392 -6.27 -14.36 -9.84
N THR A 393 -7.07 -14.27 -8.76
CA THR A 393 -6.58 -14.06 -7.41
C THR A 393 -6.94 -15.24 -6.52
N ILE A 394 -5.97 -15.72 -5.76
CA ILE A 394 -6.16 -16.79 -4.79
C ILE A 394 -5.63 -16.32 -3.43
N HIS A 395 -6.52 -16.30 -2.44
CA HIS A 395 -6.14 -16.14 -1.04
C HIS A 395 -6.17 -17.51 -0.36
N THR A 396 -5.05 -17.92 0.22
CA THR A 396 -4.92 -19.22 0.88
C THR A 396 -4.16 -19.10 2.19
N GLY A 397 -4.32 -20.12 3.05
CA GLY A 397 -3.40 -20.38 4.15
C GLY A 397 -2.17 -21.15 3.68
N PRO A 398 -1.55 -21.97 4.57
CA PRO A 398 -0.48 -22.87 4.17
C PRO A 398 -0.98 -23.89 3.15
N MET A 399 -0.18 -24.14 2.12
CA MET A 399 -0.49 -25.13 1.08
C MET A 399 0.73 -25.99 0.77
N GLU A 400 0.56 -27.30 0.87
CA GLU A 400 1.48 -28.32 0.36
C GLU A 400 1.16 -28.68 -1.09
N GLU A 401 2.09 -29.35 -1.78
CA GLU A 401 1.97 -29.69 -3.20
C GLU A 401 0.73 -30.53 -3.52
N ASN A 402 0.41 -31.50 -2.67
CA ASN A 402 -0.72 -32.43 -2.80
C ASN A 402 -2.08 -31.83 -2.39
N GLN A 403 -2.10 -30.63 -1.82
CA GLN A 403 -3.33 -29.95 -1.41
C GLN A 403 -3.96 -29.14 -2.55
N TRP A 404 -3.26 -29.02 -3.68
CA TRP A 404 -3.77 -28.36 -4.88
C TRP A 404 -4.71 -29.26 -5.68
N TYR A 405 -5.87 -28.72 -6.03
CA TYR A 405 -6.76 -29.35 -7.00
C TYR A 405 -6.26 -29.14 -8.44
N GLU A 406 -6.65 -30.05 -9.34
CA GLU A 406 -6.41 -29.90 -10.76
C GLU A 406 -7.40 -28.87 -11.34
N MET A 407 -6.92 -27.64 -11.50
CA MET A 407 -7.67 -26.53 -12.10
C MET A 407 -7.03 -26.10 -13.41
N ASN A 408 -7.85 -25.71 -14.39
CA ASN A 408 -7.36 -25.24 -15.70
C ASN A 408 -7.66 -23.75 -15.92
N PHE A 409 -6.59 -22.98 -16.00
CA PHE A 409 -6.57 -21.52 -16.14
C PHE A 409 -5.78 -21.10 -17.38
N SER A 410 -6.07 -21.73 -18.52
CA SER A 410 -5.30 -21.53 -19.76
C SER A 410 -5.37 -20.10 -20.31
N GLU A 411 -6.43 -19.35 -19.97
CA GLU A 411 -6.66 -17.97 -20.39
C GLU A 411 -6.08 -16.92 -19.44
N THR A 412 -5.58 -17.32 -18.27
CA THR A 412 -5.06 -16.38 -17.27
C THR A 412 -3.78 -15.71 -17.74
N GLU A 413 -3.81 -14.37 -17.76
CA GLU A 413 -2.68 -13.51 -18.08
C GLU A 413 -2.05 -12.90 -16.81
N ALA A 414 -2.78 -12.82 -15.69
CA ALA A 414 -2.26 -12.41 -14.39
C ALA A 414 -2.71 -13.31 -13.24
N LEU A 415 -1.77 -13.66 -12.36
CA LEU A 415 -2.01 -14.45 -11.16
C LEU A 415 -1.53 -13.69 -9.92
N LEU A 416 -2.44 -13.44 -8.98
CA LEU A 416 -2.18 -12.86 -7.67
C LEU A 416 -2.35 -13.94 -6.61
N LEU A 417 -1.28 -14.28 -5.89
CA LEU A 417 -1.30 -15.25 -4.79
C LEU A 417 -1.05 -14.53 -3.48
N PHE A 418 -1.99 -14.67 -2.55
CA PHE A 418 -1.93 -14.11 -1.23
C PHE A 418 -1.89 -15.25 -0.19
N THR A 419 -0.76 -15.40 0.49
CA THR A 419 -0.54 -16.44 1.52
C THR A 419 -0.32 -15.81 2.90
N SER A 420 -0.54 -16.56 3.98
CA SER A 420 -0.20 -16.14 5.35
C SER A 420 0.91 -16.97 6.01
N SER A 421 1.48 -17.95 5.32
CA SER A 421 2.48 -18.89 5.85
C SER A 421 3.21 -19.61 4.73
N ASP A 422 4.08 -20.57 5.08
CA ASP A 422 4.79 -21.43 4.12
C ASP A 422 3.86 -22.03 3.07
N TYR A 423 4.33 -22.02 1.83
CA TYR A 423 3.45 -22.22 0.68
C TYR A 423 4.18 -22.83 -0.52
N PHE A 424 3.55 -23.85 -1.09
CA PHE A 424 3.96 -24.45 -2.36
C PHE A 424 3.18 -23.79 -3.51
N LEU A 425 3.90 -23.27 -4.52
CA LEU A 425 3.26 -22.68 -5.70
C LEU A 425 2.35 -23.71 -6.41
N PRO A 426 1.17 -23.30 -6.90
CA PRO A 426 0.23 -24.26 -7.49
C PRO A 426 0.85 -25.05 -8.66
N PRO A 427 0.80 -26.39 -8.67
CA PRO A 427 1.36 -27.21 -9.76
C PRO A 427 0.76 -26.89 -11.14
N PHE A 428 -0.51 -26.49 -11.17
CA PHE A 428 -1.19 -26.07 -12.40
C PHE A 428 -0.59 -24.79 -13.02
N LEU A 429 0.30 -24.06 -12.32
CA LEU A 429 1.02 -22.93 -12.90
C LEU A 429 1.75 -23.35 -14.19
N LYS A 430 2.19 -24.61 -14.28
CA LYS A 430 2.85 -25.17 -15.47
C LYS A 430 1.98 -25.15 -16.74
N THR A 431 0.65 -25.10 -16.59
CA THR A 431 -0.32 -25.09 -17.70
C THR A 431 -0.71 -23.68 -18.15
N MET A 432 -0.41 -22.64 -17.38
CA MET A 432 -0.80 -21.24 -17.66
C MET A 432 0.09 -20.57 -18.72
N LYS A 433 0.01 -21.01 -19.98
CA LYS A 433 0.90 -20.55 -21.06
C LYS A 433 0.74 -19.08 -21.47
N LYS A 434 -0.37 -18.44 -21.10
CA LYS A 434 -0.66 -17.02 -21.35
C LYS A 434 -0.25 -16.09 -20.19
N LEU A 435 0.27 -16.64 -19.09
CA LEU A 435 0.61 -15.86 -17.91
C LEU A 435 1.74 -14.87 -18.21
N LYS A 436 1.47 -13.58 -18.00
CA LYS A 436 2.41 -12.47 -18.20
C LYS A 436 2.82 -11.82 -16.89
N PHE A 437 1.94 -11.81 -15.89
CA PHE A 437 2.18 -11.19 -14.59
C PHE A 437 1.94 -12.19 -13.46
N LEU A 438 2.92 -12.32 -12.57
CA LEU A 438 2.80 -13.12 -11.35
C LEU A 438 3.16 -12.27 -10.14
N MET A 439 2.25 -12.22 -9.17
CA MET A 439 2.49 -11.64 -7.86
C MET A 439 2.27 -12.69 -6.78
N VAL A 440 3.25 -12.86 -5.90
CA VAL A 440 3.14 -13.71 -4.71
C VAL A 440 3.47 -12.86 -3.50
N CYS A 441 2.46 -12.62 -2.67
CA CYS A 441 2.58 -11.78 -1.50
C CYS A 441 2.23 -12.59 -0.26
N ASN A 442 3.18 -12.63 0.68
CA ASN A 442 2.93 -13.15 2.00
C ASN A 442 2.50 -12.03 2.94
N HIS A 443 1.38 -12.29 3.59
CA HIS A 443 0.64 -11.40 4.43
C HIS A 443 0.76 -11.72 5.91
N GLY A 444 1.39 -12.86 6.26
CA GLY A 444 1.69 -13.26 7.63
C GLY A 444 2.86 -12.47 8.22
N PRO A 445 3.07 -12.52 9.54
CA PRO A 445 4.06 -11.71 10.27
C PRO A 445 5.50 -12.14 9.99
N LYS A 446 5.69 -13.42 9.68
CA LYS A 446 6.98 -14.01 9.38
C LYS A 446 7.09 -14.18 7.87
N ARG A 447 8.31 -14.17 7.36
CA ARG A 447 8.55 -14.54 5.96
C ARG A 447 8.07 -15.97 5.73
N ALA A 448 7.39 -16.20 4.62
CA ALA A 448 6.90 -17.51 4.23
C ALA A 448 7.90 -18.17 3.30
N THR A 449 8.21 -19.43 3.56
CA THR A 449 9.04 -20.24 2.66
C THR A 449 8.22 -20.60 1.43
N VAL A 450 8.68 -20.18 0.25
CA VAL A 450 8.06 -20.51 -1.03
C VAL A 450 8.78 -21.69 -1.69
N LYS A 451 8.00 -22.70 -2.10
CA LYS A 451 8.47 -23.90 -2.82
C LYS A 451 7.79 -23.99 -4.20
N GLY A 452 8.33 -24.82 -5.09
CA GLY A 452 7.74 -25.04 -6.43
C GLY A 452 8.07 -23.97 -7.47
N LEU A 453 9.14 -23.19 -7.25
CA LEU A 453 9.59 -22.14 -8.19
C LEU A 453 10.00 -22.69 -9.56
N ASP A 454 10.32 -23.99 -9.66
CA ASP A 454 10.60 -24.67 -10.93
C ASP A 454 9.43 -24.57 -11.92
N ALA A 455 8.19 -24.41 -11.44
CA ALA A 455 7.02 -24.21 -12.29
C ALA A 455 7.15 -22.96 -13.19
N LEU A 456 7.88 -21.93 -12.74
CA LEU A 456 8.08 -20.69 -13.48
C LEU A 456 8.86 -20.91 -14.78
N SER A 457 9.75 -21.91 -14.82
CA SER A 457 10.56 -22.21 -16.01
C SER A 457 9.73 -22.64 -17.24
N SER A 458 8.47 -23.03 -17.03
CA SER A 458 7.56 -23.45 -18.10
C SER A 458 6.71 -22.32 -18.68
N LEU A 459 6.82 -21.12 -18.11
CA LEU A 459 6.02 -19.93 -18.43
C LEU A 459 6.74 -19.04 -19.44
N THR A 460 6.54 -19.31 -20.72
CA THR A 460 7.27 -18.61 -21.79
C THR A 460 6.83 -17.17 -22.04
N GLN A 461 5.61 -16.79 -21.62
CA GLN A 461 5.09 -15.42 -21.79
C GLN A 461 5.26 -14.54 -20.55
N LEU A 462 5.86 -15.07 -19.47
CA LEU A 462 6.00 -14.33 -18.21
C LEU A 462 6.90 -13.11 -18.39
N LYS A 463 6.35 -11.93 -18.11
CA LYS A 463 7.00 -10.62 -18.29
C LYS A 463 7.35 -9.94 -16.98
N SER A 464 6.53 -10.08 -15.94
CA SER A 464 6.79 -9.49 -14.63
C SER A 464 6.52 -10.47 -13.50
N VAL A 465 7.46 -10.52 -12.56
CA VAL A 465 7.37 -11.30 -11.32
C VAL A 465 7.59 -10.37 -10.14
N ARG A 466 6.63 -10.38 -9.20
CA ARG A 466 6.70 -9.68 -7.94
C ARG A 466 6.58 -10.66 -6.79
N LEU A 467 7.58 -10.66 -5.91
CA LEU A 467 7.61 -11.47 -4.70
C LEU A 467 7.71 -10.54 -3.49
N GLU A 468 6.88 -10.80 -2.48
CA GLU A 468 6.82 -9.97 -1.28
C GLU A 468 6.76 -10.81 -0.01
N ARG A 469 7.67 -10.53 0.93
CA ARG A 469 7.78 -11.16 2.26
C ARG A 469 7.97 -12.69 2.21
N LEU A 470 8.76 -13.16 1.24
CA LEU A 470 9.04 -14.59 1.01
C LEU A 470 10.50 -14.96 1.29
N SER A 471 10.73 -16.21 1.67
CA SER A 471 12.05 -16.84 1.72
C SER A 471 12.14 -18.00 0.73
N ALA A 472 13.25 -18.11 0.02
CA ALA A 472 13.58 -19.29 -0.79
C ALA A 472 14.74 -20.04 -0.12
N HIS A 473 14.69 -21.37 -0.09
CA HIS A 473 15.83 -22.15 0.38
C HIS A 473 16.90 -22.25 -0.72
N PRO A 474 18.21 -22.16 -0.37
CA PRO A 474 19.32 -22.05 -1.33
C PRO A 474 19.47 -23.20 -2.34
N ILE A 475 18.78 -24.33 -2.13
CA ILE A 475 19.03 -25.61 -2.83
C ILE A 475 17.84 -26.04 -3.72
N GLN A 476 16.69 -25.36 -3.66
CA GLN A 476 15.54 -25.76 -4.48
C GLN A 476 15.59 -25.13 -5.87
N ASN A 477 16.17 -25.90 -6.80
CA ASN A 477 15.94 -25.84 -8.24
C ASN A 477 16.27 -24.50 -8.90
N HIS A 478 17.45 -24.42 -9.51
CA HIS A 478 17.78 -23.38 -10.49
C HIS A 478 16.62 -23.23 -11.48
N CYS A 479 15.89 -22.12 -11.40
CA CYS A 479 14.90 -21.80 -12.42
C CYS A 479 15.67 -21.59 -13.72
N LYS A 480 15.45 -22.48 -14.71
CA LYS A 480 15.97 -22.26 -16.06
C LYS A 480 15.44 -20.93 -16.59
N ALA A 481 16.29 -20.26 -17.36
CA ALA A 481 16.20 -18.87 -17.79
C ALA A 481 14.76 -18.41 -18.06
N LEU A 482 14.33 -17.40 -17.29
CA LEU A 482 13.14 -16.62 -17.58
C LEU A 482 13.50 -15.61 -18.69
N GLU A 483 13.79 -16.11 -19.89
CA GLU A 483 14.39 -15.35 -21.00
C GLU A 483 13.55 -14.14 -21.41
N ASN A 484 12.23 -14.23 -21.23
CA ASN A 484 11.28 -13.18 -21.60
C ASN A 484 10.90 -12.25 -20.44
N LEU A 485 11.47 -12.45 -19.25
CA LEU A 485 11.18 -11.62 -18.09
C LEU A 485 11.76 -10.23 -18.31
N GLU A 486 10.89 -9.23 -18.17
CA GLU A 486 11.22 -7.82 -18.35
C GLU A 486 11.34 -7.11 -17.00
N LYS A 487 10.59 -7.55 -15.98
CA LYS A 487 10.59 -6.95 -14.65
C LYS A 487 10.66 -7.97 -13.52
N LEU A 488 11.52 -7.71 -12.55
CA LEU A 488 11.63 -8.49 -11.31
C LEU A 488 11.62 -7.56 -10.10
N SER A 489 10.67 -7.78 -9.19
CA SER A 489 10.55 -7.01 -7.95
C SER A 489 10.57 -7.95 -6.75
N LEU A 490 11.56 -7.80 -5.87
CA LEU A 490 11.63 -8.52 -4.60
C LEU A 490 11.54 -7.53 -3.45
N SER A 491 10.52 -7.68 -2.60
CA SER A 491 10.30 -6.83 -1.43
C SER A 491 10.28 -7.69 -0.17
N LEU A 492 11.05 -7.34 0.87
CA LEU A 492 11.11 -8.11 2.12
C LEU A 492 11.49 -9.59 1.91
N CYS A 493 12.26 -9.90 0.86
CA CYS A 493 12.58 -11.27 0.45
C CYS A 493 13.96 -11.74 0.95
N GLU A 494 14.14 -13.06 1.13
CA GLU A 494 15.40 -13.69 1.54
C GLU A 494 15.73 -14.98 0.78
N GLY A 495 17.02 -15.31 0.67
CA GLY A 495 17.49 -16.58 0.09
C GLY A 495 17.45 -16.67 -1.44
N PHE A 496 17.04 -15.59 -2.12
CA PHE A 496 16.94 -15.53 -3.59
C PHE A 496 18.28 -15.28 -4.31
N GLU A 497 19.36 -15.03 -3.56
CA GLU A 497 20.72 -14.82 -4.09
C GLU A 497 21.22 -16.01 -4.90
N HIS A 498 20.76 -17.23 -4.58
CA HIS A 498 21.14 -18.47 -5.26
C HIS A 498 20.01 -19.07 -6.11
N THR A 499 18.80 -18.52 -6.03
CA THR A 499 17.61 -19.10 -6.67
C THR A 499 17.51 -18.76 -8.15
N PHE A 500 17.93 -17.55 -8.53
CA PHE A 500 17.91 -17.10 -9.92
C PHE A 500 19.31 -17.17 -10.52
N THR A 501 19.43 -17.87 -11.64
CA THR A 501 20.60 -17.71 -12.52
C THR A 501 20.33 -16.52 -13.43
N PHE A 502 20.97 -15.39 -13.13
CA PHE A 502 20.83 -14.16 -13.94
C PHE A 502 21.56 -14.24 -15.29
N ASN A 503 22.32 -15.31 -15.51
CA ASN A 503 22.92 -15.63 -16.80
C ASN A 503 21.79 -15.85 -17.83
N ASN A 504 21.64 -14.91 -18.76
CA ASN A 504 20.64 -14.87 -19.85
C ASN A 504 19.25 -14.30 -19.51
N ILE A 505 19.07 -13.60 -18.39
CA ILE A 505 17.84 -12.81 -18.15
C ILE A 505 18.08 -11.39 -18.68
N ASN A 506 17.21 -10.92 -19.56
CA ASN A 506 17.30 -9.57 -20.13
C ASN A 506 16.28 -8.62 -19.49
N LEU A 507 16.45 -8.36 -18.19
CA LEU A 507 15.56 -7.45 -17.47
C LEU A 507 15.68 -6.02 -18.01
N LYS A 508 14.55 -5.33 -18.05
CA LYS A 508 14.45 -3.88 -18.24
C LYS A 508 14.39 -3.18 -16.88
N ASP A 509 13.63 -3.75 -15.96
CA ASP A 509 13.35 -3.14 -14.66
C ASP A 509 13.65 -4.12 -13.53
N PHE A 510 14.40 -3.67 -12.55
CA PHE A 510 14.71 -4.48 -11.38
C PHE A 510 14.60 -3.68 -10.08
N ASN A 511 13.83 -4.21 -9.14
CA ASN A 511 13.54 -3.59 -7.86
C ASN A 511 13.87 -4.53 -6.70
N LEU A 512 14.71 -4.09 -5.77
CA LEU A 512 14.91 -4.70 -4.47
C LEU A 512 14.52 -3.71 -3.38
N ASN A 513 13.68 -4.14 -2.46
CA ASN A 513 13.28 -3.32 -1.32
C ASN A 513 13.29 -4.13 -0.03
N HIS A 514 13.88 -3.61 1.04
CA HIS A 514 13.89 -4.25 2.38
C HIS A 514 14.41 -5.71 2.39
N CYS A 515 15.34 -6.08 1.51
CA CYS A 515 15.98 -7.39 1.51
C CYS A 515 17.13 -7.42 2.51
N SER A 516 16.82 -7.71 3.78
CA SER A 516 17.74 -7.53 4.92
C SER A 516 18.98 -8.41 4.90
N ASN A 517 18.94 -9.60 4.30
CA ASN A 517 20.08 -10.52 4.29
C ASN A 517 21.01 -10.34 3.08
N LEU A 518 20.69 -9.42 2.17
CA LEU A 518 21.50 -9.22 0.97
C LEU A 518 22.83 -8.56 1.34
N GLU A 519 23.89 -9.36 1.40
CA GLU A 519 25.26 -8.88 1.64
C GLU A 519 25.98 -8.52 0.34
N ALA A 520 25.74 -9.31 -0.71
CA ALA A 520 26.37 -9.16 -2.02
C ALA A 520 25.39 -9.54 -3.14
N PHE A 521 25.60 -8.95 -4.32
CA PHE A 521 24.80 -9.28 -5.50
C PHE A 521 25.33 -10.55 -6.18
N PRO A 522 24.46 -11.38 -6.75
CA PRO A 522 24.85 -12.62 -7.43
C PRO A 522 25.69 -12.38 -8.69
N LEU A 523 26.44 -13.41 -9.12
CA LEU A 523 27.23 -13.36 -10.36
C LEU A 523 26.33 -13.20 -11.59
N GLY A 524 26.77 -12.42 -12.58
CA GLY A 524 26.03 -12.16 -13.82
C GLY A 524 24.91 -11.11 -13.70
N PHE A 525 24.71 -10.56 -12.49
CA PHE A 525 23.68 -9.56 -12.21
C PHE A 525 23.82 -8.27 -13.03
N CYS A 526 25.05 -7.90 -13.40
CA CYS A 526 25.32 -6.73 -14.24
C CYS A 526 25.40 -7.05 -15.74
N SER A 527 25.04 -8.27 -16.16
CA SER A 527 25.10 -8.74 -17.56
C SER A 527 23.75 -8.56 -18.28
N MET A 528 23.07 -7.43 -18.07
CA MET A 528 21.72 -7.15 -18.60
C MET A 528 21.75 -5.90 -19.49
N PRO A 529 21.99 -6.04 -20.81
CA PRO A 529 22.18 -4.89 -21.68
C PRO A 529 20.93 -4.04 -21.88
N SER A 530 19.73 -4.58 -21.63
CA SER A 530 18.45 -3.86 -21.79
C SER A 530 17.94 -3.21 -20.51
N ALA A 531 18.68 -3.29 -19.40
CA ALA A 531 18.28 -2.69 -18.13
C ALA A 531 18.16 -1.16 -18.28
N LYS A 532 17.00 -0.62 -17.89
CA LYS A 532 16.65 0.80 -17.93
C LYS A 532 16.46 1.37 -16.53
N ILE A 533 15.83 0.60 -15.63
CA ILE A 533 15.49 1.02 -14.28
C ILE A 533 16.09 0.04 -13.29
N TRP A 534 16.90 0.57 -12.38
CA TRP A 534 17.43 -0.20 -11.27
C TRP A 534 17.18 0.50 -9.95
N SER A 535 16.44 -0.14 -9.06
CA SER A 535 16.14 0.39 -7.74
C SER A 535 16.51 -0.62 -6.66
N ILE A 536 17.41 -0.23 -5.77
CA ILE A 536 17.79 -0.99 -4.58
C ILE A 536 17.59 -0.06 -3.40
N SER A 537 16.68 -0.45 -2.51
CA SER A 537 16.26 0.39 -1.39
C SER A 537 16.15 -0.39 -0.09
N ASN A 538 16.51 0.25 1.02
CA ASN A 538 16.37 -0.32 2.37
C ASN A 538 17.07 -1.68 2.57
N CYS A 539 18.19 -1.92 1.86
CA CYS A 539 19.00 -3.13 2.01
C CYS A 539 20.19 -2.83 2.94
N HIS A 540 20.01 -3.07 4.24
CA HIS A 540 20.93 -2.59 5.28
C HIS A 540 22.30 -3.27 5.31
N LEU A 541 22.45 -4.48 4.78
CA LEU A 541 23.71 -5.24 4.80
C LEU A 541 24.58 -5.06 3.55
N VAL A 542 24.07 -4.40 2.50
CA VAL A 542 24.82 -4.17 1.26
C VAL A 542 25.98 -3.21 1.55
N GLN A 543 27.21 -3.71 1.47
CA GLN A 543 28.42 -2.91 1.73
C GLN A 543 29.07 -2.35 0.46
N GLN A 544 28.91 -3.05 -0.65
CA GLN A 544 29.54 -2.74 -1.94
C GLN A 544 28.59 -3.10 -3.07
N LEU A 545 28.67 -2.34 -4.17
CA LEU A 545 28.03 -2.70 -5.43
C LEU A 545 29.00 -3.53 -6.28
N PRO A 546 28.52 -4.30 -7.26
CA PRO A 546 29.39 -5.04 -8.16
C PRO A 546 30.27 -4.10 -8.99
N ASP A 547 31.56 -4.44 -9.13
CA ASP A 547 32.51 -3.68 -9.96
C ASP A 547 32.09 -3.61 -11.43
N ASP A 548 31.24 -4.53 -11.87
CA ASP A 548 30.72 -4.60 -13.24
C ASP A 548 29.42 -3.80 -13.46
N ILE A 549 28.96 -2.99 -12.50
CA ILE A 549 27.72 -2.19 -12.63
C ILE A 549 27.69 -1.34 -13.91
N GLY A 550 28.86 -0.85 -14.35
CA GLY A 550 29.04 -0.11 -15.60
C GLY A 550 28.66 -0.87 -16.88
N ASN A 551 28.45 -2.18 -16.82
CA ASN A 551 28.00 -3.00 -17.96
C ASN A 551 26.50 -2.77 -18.30
N LEU A 552 25.73 -2.16 -17.40
CA LEU A 552 24.34 -1.77 -17.65
C LEU A 552 24.27 -0.51 -18.53
N SER A 553 24.79 -0.63 -19.75
CA SER A 553 24.98 0.48 -20.67
C SER A 553 23.69 1.19 -21.09
N SER A 554 22.51 0.56 -20.98
CA SER A 554 21.21 1.19 -21.30
C SER A 554 20.51 1.82 -20.09
N LEU A 555 21.14 1.82 -18.90
CA LEU A 555 20.50 2.24 -17.67
C LEU A 555 20.21 3.74 -17.67
N ARG A 556 18.95 4.11 -17.39
CA ARG A 556 18.48 5.50 -17.33
C ARG A 556 18.23 5.96 -15.90
N MET A 557 17.76 5.06 -15.04
CA MET A 557 17.52 5.32 -13.63
C MET A 557 18.29 4.33 -12.76
N LEU A 558 19.09 4.85 -11.83
CA LEU A 558 19.73 4.09 -10.77
C LEU A 558 19.39 4.69 -9.42
N ARG A 559 18.63 3.95 -8.61
CA ARG A 559 18.33 4.28 -7.24
C ARG A 559 19.00 3.31 -6.29
N LEU A 560 19.72 3.87 -5.34
CA LEU A 560 20.50 3.24 -4.29
C LEU A 560 20.17 3.97 -2.98
N SER A 561 18.92 3.88 -2.53
CA SER A 561 18.43 4.67 -1.40
C SER A 561 18.42 3.85 -0.11
N ALA A 562 18.69 4.49 1.02
CA ALA A 562 18.66 3.85 2.35
C ALA A 562 19.55 2.61 2.43
N LEU A 563 20.79 2.73 1.96
CA LEU A 563 21.84 1.70 2.06
C LEU A 563 22.90 2.14 3.10
N PRO A 564 22.62 2.05 4.40
CA PRO A 564 23.46 2.63 5.44
C PRO A 564 24.86 1.99 5.54
N SER A 565 25.04 0.77 5.06
CA SER A 565 26.34 0.07 5.08
C SER A 565 27.17 0.27 3.81
N LEU A 566 26.63 0.91 2.76
CA LEU A 566 27.31 1.10 1.49
C LEU A 566 28.48 2.08 1.67
N LYS A 567 29.72 1.61 1.42
CA LYS A 567 30.93 2.39 1.75
C LYS A 567 31.40 3.31 0.62
N ALA A 568 31.27 2.86 -0.62
CA ALA A 568 31.72 3.53 -1.83
C ALA A 568 30.90 3.06 -3.04
N LEU A 569 30.83 3.89 -4.09
CA LEU A 569 30.37 3.48 -5.41
C LEU A 569 31.58 3.03 -6.25
N PRO A 570 31.47 1.96 -7.06
CA PRO A 570 32.56 1.49 -7.89
C PRO A 570 32.87 2.50 -9.03
N PRO A 571 34.15 2.64 -9.43
CA PRO A 571 34.55 3.53 -10.54
C PRO A 571 33.82 3.27 -11.86
N SER A 572 33.40 2.03 -12.10
CA SER A 572 32.65 1.65 -13.30
C SER A 572 31.29 2.33 -13.42
N ILE A 573 30.78 2.98 -12.37
CA ILE A 573 29.58 3.83 -12.43
C ILE A 573 29.68 4.86 -13.56
N GLY A 574 30.87 5.41 -13.82
CA GLY A 574 31.09 6.40 -14.88
C GLY A 574 30.82 5.87 -16.30
N LYS A 575 30.78 4.54 -16.48
CA LYS A 575 30.47 3.89 -17.77
C LYS A 575 28.97 3.90 -18.10
N LEU A 576 28.10 4.27 -17.16
CA LEU A 576 26.65 4.35 -17.37
C LEU A 576 26.28 5.60 -18.21
N GLY A 577 26.67 5.61 -19.49
CA GLY A 577 26.56 6.77 -20.37
C GLY A 577 25.14 7.25 -20.69
N TRP A 578 24.12 6.46 -20.34
CA TRP A 578 22.70 6.79 -20.52
C TRP A 578 21.96 7.13 -19.23
N LEU A 579 22.68 7.17 -18.10
CA LEU A 579 22.07 7.46 -16.80
C LEU A 579 21.56 8.91 -16.76
N GLU A 580 20.28 9.08 -16.45
CA GLU A 580 19.56 10.35 -16.39
C GLU A 580 19.18 10.72 -14.95
N TYR A 581 18.94 9.72 -14.09
CA TYR A 581 18.64 9.88 -12.67
C TYR A 581 19.50 8.96 -11.79
N LEU A 582 20.18 9.56 -10.81
CA LEU A 582 20.93 8.88 -9.76
C LEU A 582 20.39 9.29 -8.40
N ASP A 583 20.02 8.31 -7.58
CA ASP A 583 19.60 8.52 -6.20
C ASP A 583 20.48 7.68 -5.28
N ILE A 584 21.23 8.35 -4.40
CA ILE A 584 22.06 7.73 -3.35
C ILE A 584 21.61 8.17 -1.96
N SER A 585 20.38 8.70 -1.84
CA SER A 585 19.85 9.26 -0.60
C SER A 585 19.90 8.26 0.56
N LEU A 586 20.01 8.74 1.79
CA LEU A 586 20.02 7.91 3.01
C LEU A 586 21.15 6.85 3.04
N CYS A 587 22.19 7.01 2.21
CA CYS A 587 23.39 6.17 2.26
C CYS A 587 24.38 6.72 3.30
N GLU A 588 24.06 6.54 4.59
CA GLU A 588 24.87 7.08 5.68
C GLU A 588 26.33 6.60 5.66
N GLY A 589 26.60 5.36 5.25
CA GLY A 589 27.94 4.77 5.21
C GLY A 589 28.84 5.31 4.09
N LEU A 590 28.26 6.03 3.12
CA LEU A 590 28.96 6.45 1.90
C LEU A 590 29.91 7.60 2.23
N ARG A 591 31.22 7.40 2.01
CA ARG A 591 32.27 8.35 2.42
C ARG A 591 32.72 9.27 1.31
N GLU A 592 32.75 8.76 0.09
CA GLU A 592 33.24 9.45 -1.11
C GLU A 592 32.53 8.92 -2.36
N LEU A 593 32.50 9.75 -3.41
CA LEU A 593 32.07 9.36 -4.76
C LEU A 593 33.31 9.23 -5.66
N PRO A 594 33.32 8.28 -6.61
CA PRO A 594 34.42 8.11 -7.55
C PRO A 594 34.55 9.33 -8.48
N GLU A 595 35.78 9.66 -8.91
CA GLU A 595 36.02 10.73 -9.89
C GLU A 595 35.38 10.39 -11.25
N GLU A 596 35.14 9.13 -11.55
CA GLU A 596 34.44 8.67 -12.75
C GLU A 596 32.98 9.13 -12.81
N ILE A 597 32.37 9.60 -11.69
CA ILE A 597 31.00 10.12 -11.71
C ILE A 597 30.83 11.27 -12.71
N GLY A 598 31.87 12.09 -12.92
CA GLY A 598 31.85 13.18 -13.90
C GLY A 598 31.70 12.70 -15.36
N GLN A 599 31.85 11.40 -15.63
CA GLN A 599 31.65 10.81 -16.96
C GLN A 599 30.17 10.62 -17.30
N LEU A 600 29.25 10.75 -16.34
CA LEU A 600 27.81 10.61 -16.53
C LEU A 600 27.21 11.83 -17.26
N LYS A 601 27.54 12.01 -18.54
CA LYS A 601 27.19 13.22 -19.31
C LYS A 601 25.69 13.44 -19.52
N LYS A 602 24.85 12.42 -19.31
CA LYS A 602 23.39 12.51 -19.41
C LYS A 602 22.68 12.67 -18.08
N LEU A 603 23.41 12.61 -16.96
CA LEU A 603 22.82 12.72 -15.64
C LEU A 603 22.16 14.09 -15.51
N SER A 604 20.86 14.09 -15.23
CA SER A 604 20.02 15.27 -15.16
C SER A 604 19.47 15.51 -13.77
N GLU A 605 19.31 14.45 -12.97
CA GLU A 605 18.79 14.51 -11.62
C GLU A 605 19.69 13.70 -10.68
N PHE A 606 20.13 14.32 -9.59
CA PHE A 606 21.00 13.68 -8.61
C PHE A 606 20.53 13.96 -7.18
N ASP A 607 20.04 12.92 -6.50
CA ASP A 607 19.64 12.97 -5.09
C ASP A 607 20.72 12.35 -4.21
N MET A 608 21.25 13.14 -3.28
CA MET A 608 22.28 12.75 -2.32
C MET A 608 21.96 13.24 -0.90
N ARG A 609 20.66 13.38 -0.59
CA ARG A 609 20.20 13.75 0.75
C ARG A 609 20.54 12.72 1.81
N GLU A 610 20.73 13.16 3.03
CA GLU A 610 20.93 12.32 4.21
C GLU A 610 22.13 11.35 4.09
N CYS A 611 23.13 11.71 3.27
CA CYS A 611 24.43 11.05 3.20
C CYS A 611 25.38 11.63 4.25
N SER A 612 25.14 11.31 5.52
CA SER A 612 25.80 11.97 6.67
C SER A 612 27.34 11.91 6.69
N ASN A 613 27.95 10.86 6.12
CA ASN A 613 29.41 10.70 6.04
C ASN A 613 30.04 11.20 4.72
N LEU A 614 29.24 11.63 3.74
CA LEU A 614 29.73 12.16 2.47
C LEU A 614 30.17 13.61 2.68
N ARG A 615 31.47 13.83 2.86
CA ARG A 615 32.03 15.16 3.22
C ARG A 615 32.47 16.01 2.03
N ARG A 616 32.81 15.37 0.92
CA ARG A 616 33.38 16.03 -0.26
C ARG A 616 32.86 15.38 -1.54
N LEU A 617 32.59 16.22 -2.53
CA LEU A 617 32.27 15.81 -3.89
C LEU A 617 33.57 15.75 -4.72
N PRO A 618 33.68 14.82 -5.69
CA PRO A 618 34.83 14.69 -6.58
C PRO A 618 34.98 15.93 -7.46
N ARG A 619 36.20 16.21 -7.92
CA ARG A 619 36.48 17.43 -8.71
C ARG A 619 35.76 17.38 -10.06
N THR A 620 35.59 16.19 -10.61
CA THR A 620 34.91 15.94 -11.87
C THR A 620 33.39 16.16 -11.82
N ILE A 621 32.80 16.44 -10.65
CA ILE A 621 31.37 16.74 -10.56
C ILE A 621 30.98 17.99 -11.38
N CYS A 622 31.94 18.90 -11.59
CA CYS A 622 31.80 20.05 -12.48
C CYS A 622 31.61 19.66 -13.96
N GLU A 623 31.94 18.42 -14.33
CA GLU A 623 31.84 17.93 -15.71
C GLU A 623 30.48 17.31 -16.06
N LEU A 624 29.54 17.27 -15.11
CA LEU A 624 28.16 16.82 -15.29
C LEU A 624 27.34 17.88 -16.05
N SER A 625 27.56 17.98 -17.36
CA SER A 625 27.01 19.03 -18.21
C SER A 625 25.48 19.06 -18.35
N SER A 626 24.77 17.97 -18.00
CA SER A 626 23.31 17.85 -18.17
C SER A 626 22.51 17.98 -16.87
N LEU A 627 23.17 18.24 -15.73
CA LEU A 627 22.67 18.02 -14.37
C LEU A 627 21.57 18.96 -13.85
N LYS A 628 20.39 19.05 -14.45
CA LYS A 628 19.38 20.07 -14.08
C LYS A 628 19.00 20.21 -12.59
N HIS A 629 18.91 19.11 -11.83
CA HIS A 629 18.43 19.15 -10.45
C HIS A 629 19.35 18.36 -9.51
N VAL A 630 19.68 18.98 -8.38
CA VAL A 630 20.48 18.35 -7.33
C VAL A 630 19.82 18.55 -5.98
N VAL A 631 19.55 17.45 -5.30
CA VAL A 631 19.00 17.46 -3.94
C VAL A 631 20.11 16.99 -2.99
N ARG A 632 20.48 17.83 -2.02
CA ARG A 632 21.61 17.58 -1.11
C ARG A 632 21.39 18.20 0.26
N ASP A 633 22.09 17.70 1.26
CA ASP A 633 22.10 18.31 2.60
C ASP A 633 22.86 19.64 2.62
N GLU A 634 22.43 20.58 3.46
CA GLU A 634 23.12 21.88 3.65
C GLU A 634 24.60 21.73 4.06
N LYS A 635 24.94 20.63 4.76
CA LYS A 635 26.28 20.33 5.28
C LYS A 635 27.34 20.11 4.19
N LEU A 636 26.95 19.75 2.97
CA LEU A 636 27.86 19.57 1.83
C LEU A 636 28.38 20.91 1.27
N GLY A 637 27.86 22.05 1.72
CA GLY A 637 28.32 23.40 1.39
C GLY A 637 28.12 23.81 -0.08
N ASN A 638 28.49 25.05 -0.43
CA ASN A 638 28.48 25.57 -1.81
C ASN A 638 29.64 24.99 -2.66
N GLN A 639 29.93 23.69 -2.56
CA GLN A 639 30.81 23.03 -3.53
C GLN A 639 30.21 23.23 -4.92
N VAL A 640 31.05 23.65 -5.88
CA VAL A 640 30.66 24.06 -7.23
C VAL A 640 30.05 22.87 -7.95
N VAL A 641 28.74 22.78 -7.87
CA VAL A 641 27.92 21.99 -8.78
C VAL A 641 27.58 22.92 -9.95
N PRO A 642 27.56 22.45 -11.20
CA PRO A 642 27.14 23.27 -12.33
C PRO A 642 25.85 24.04 -11.98
N SER A 643 25.77 25.31 -12.38
CA SER A 643 24.75 26.27 -11.98
C SER A 643 23.32 25.76 -12.24
N GLN A 644 22.57 25.40 -11.18
CA GLN A 644 21.23 24.79 -11.25
C GLN A 644 20.38 25.03 -9.97
N GLU A 645 19.06 24.83 -10.11
CA GLU A 645 18.05 24.99 -9.05
C GLU A 645 18.33 24.04 -7.87
N LEU A 646 18.81 24.58 -6.76
CA LEU A 646 19.04 23.87 -5.51
C LEU A 646 17.70 23.75 -4.76
N PHE A 647 17.20 22.51 -4.62
CA PHE A 647 16.02 22.24 -3.80
C PHE A 647 16.44 21.80 -2.40
N TYR A 648 16.04 22.58 -1.39
CA TYR A 648 16.20 22.25 0.02
C TYR A 648 14.86 21.74 0.56
N PRO A 649 14.75 20.47 0.99
CA PRO A 649 13.54 19.98 1.66
C PRO A 649 13.44 20.69 3.01
N GLY A 650 12.47 21.60 3.15
CA GLY A 650 12.27 22.41 4.37
C GLY A 650 11.97 23.89 4.10
N ALA A 651 12.19 24.38 2.88
CA ALA A 651 11.77 25.72 2.46
C ALA A 651 10.38 25.69 1.79
N GLN A 652 9.34 25.34 2.55
CA GLN A 652 7.97 25.74 2.24
C GLN A 652 7.46 26.54 3.44
N SER A 653 7.42 27.85 3.27
CA SER A 653 6.81 28.82 4.20
C SER A 653 5.30 28.70 4.24
#